data_AF-A0A2E7HQC3-F1
#
_entry.id   AF-A0A2E7HQC3-F1
#
_cell.length_a   1.000
_cell.length_b   1.000
_cell.length_c   1.000
_cell.angle_alpha   90.00
_cell.angle_beta   90.00
_cell.angle_gamma   90.00
#
_symmetry.space_group_name_H-M   'P 1'
#
loop_
_entity.id
_entity.type
_entity.pdbx_description
1 polymer ?
#
loop_
_entity_poly.entity_id
_entity_poly.type
_entity_poly.pdbx_seq_one_letter_code
_entity_poly.pdbx_strand_id
1 'polypeptide(L)'
;MNAQAIIAVFKRNLASYFGSPSGYVFICAFLVASGVAAFGTDDFFSSNLANLDQLNEWLPIILLGFIPAIAMSVWAEERRQGTDELLLTLPGSDLDVVIGKYLGAVAIFSVSLIVSLGANYLVLIQLGEPDFGLLFSTYFGYWFVGLSMLAIGMVASFLTSNLTVAFVLGVTFNAPLALFEWGIFENFLDFSRGIISFSSITFFVTLSVAMLYLCSILIGRRHWAGSQNGWQRVAHYSVRVISAVVVAYACTIFARNHDIVRIDATAEQLSSLSDGSIEILREIDSLVEIDAFISPSDAMPEQYVQTRINLLTALREIDRESKNVTVEIHTISAEDNASTTAEKYGIENQNGAEPPLFVQEEGRFMPWQKDLYLGLVFKGSGGQQSIPFVFKGLPVEYEIMRTLKTVAGPKTKKKLGVFSTDAPMMGSPGMGMMGFSMGGGTPPWEVITELRKQYDVQEVTGGTINKGDYDALLVVQPSTLDNAKLDELIAAIKAGIPTAIFEDPLPLIQGGITGTYDPRRNNQQGGPGQPPPTPPEKGDLNKLWDLLGVHFNMDPNERLAAIRKELDDLSKMASYNLAPLKGRVPEIGSFLAAIDALVKKGNEFDARLKANSSLSSSDWDSLKLTSLRTSLEKLDSSNPFRRSVEQQIIAPAEKRLNGMGKRILRDSFNPFPKIPRSDNFPDEFVYVGGSSNSFDEGPVTSELQYCLFTCPGRLFDKGQSSLSFKPLLKTKGGKLAGTTSLDNFWTGGVFGSPRRFNSERTTFKGNGSQDVIAASISGSVQDGNQSAQLNVILVADLDVLADPFYNIRSQGPDSSFPLDVDNVTFSLNLIDQLAGENSLLDIRNRRRQHRTLIEFEKNIEKAREVASKTIAEAEESIQNVLREEQRKLNDALASVQKNNQGSMTQGQFMQVLQTEGAKLNKNLERRQRELRKEANIKIKSAERNRDELIKAKEESVQFLSVVLPPIPLLIIALIVFIKKKTAEIQGAIASRVRS
;
A
#
# COMPACT_ATOMS: atom_id res chain seq x y z
N MET A 1 -2.67 -48.57 -30.50
CA MET A 1 -1.44 -47.80 -30.21
C MET A 1 -0.41 -48.74 -29.64
N ASN A 2 0.80 -48.79 -30.22
CA ASN A 2 1.89 -49.61 -29.71
C ASN A 2 2.78 -48.78 -28.77
N ALA A 3 2.58 -48.92 -27.45
CA ALA A 3 3.31 -48.14 -26.44
C ALA A 3 4.83 -48.31 -26.52
N GLN A 4 5.32 -49.48 -26.91
CA GLN A 4 6.76 -49.74 -27.04
C GLN A 4 7.38 -48.94 -28.19
N ALA A 5 6.65 -48.80 -29.30
CA ALA A 5 7.09 -48.00 -30.44
C ALA A 5 7.16 -46.50 -30.08
N ILE A 6 6.14 -45.98 -29.38
CA ILE A 6 6.09 -44.59 -28.90
C ILE A 6 7.29 -44.29 -28.00
N ILE A 7 7.54 -45.14 -27.00
CA ILE A 7 8.64 -44.97 -26.03
C ILE A 7 10.01 -45.07 -26.72
N ALA A 8 10.17 -45.96 -27.70
CA ALA A 8 11.41 -46.11 -28.44
C ALA A 8 11.75 -44.83 -29.24
N VAL A 9 10.77 -44.28 -29.97
CA VAL A 9 10.92 -43.03 -30.73
C VAL A 9 11.19 -41.86 -29.77
N PHE A 10 10.45 -41.76 -28.66
CA PHE A 10 10.65 -40.75 -27.63
C PHE A 10 12.08 -40.79 -27.06
N LYS A 11 12.53 -41.95 -26.58
CA LYS A 11 13.88 -42.11 -26.00
C LYS A 11 14.97 -41.76 -27.00
N ARG A 12 14.84 -42.19 -28.25
CA ARG A 12 15.80 -41.89 -29.31
C ARG A 12 15.92 -40.39 -29.56
N ASN A 13 14.79 -39.68 -29.70
CA ASN A 13 14.81 -38.23 -29.96
C ASN A 13 15.31 -37.44 -28.74
N LEU A 14 14.92 -37.84 -27.53
CA LEU A 14 15.39 -37.21 -26.29
C LEU A 14 16.91 -37.37 -26.14
N ALA A 15 17.43 -38.57 -26.38
CA ALA A 15 18.86 -38.86 -26.34
C ALA A 15 19.63 -38.14 -27.44
N SER A 16 19.03 -37.97 -28.63
CA SER A 16 19.64 -37.19 -29.73
C SER A 16 19.79 -35.72 -29.35
N TYR A 17 18.77 -35.12 -28.73
CA TYR A 17 18.77 -33.72 -28.33
C TYR A 17 19.78 -33.44 -27.20
N PHE A 18 19.66 -34.15 -26.07
CA PHE A 18 20.56 -33.98 -24.91
C PHE A 18 21.94 -34.63 -25.09
N GLY A 19 22.12 -35.47 -26.11
CA GLY A 19 23.44 -35.94 -26.54
C GLY A 19 24.22 -34.90 -27.36
N SER A 20 23.59 -33.80 -27.75
CA SER A 20 24.20 -32.70 -28.48
C SER A 20 24.35 -31.44 -27.60
N PRO A 21 25.50 -30.75 -27.64
CA PRO A 21 25.67 -29.49 -26.89
C PRO A 21 24.70 -28.38 -27.33
N SER A 22 24.29 -28.41 -28.60
CA SER A 22 23.34 -27.43 -29.18
C SER A 22 22.01 -27.39 -28.42
N GLY A 23 21.52 -28.55 -27.95
CA GLY A 23 20.25 -28.61 -27.22
C GLY A 23 20.26 -27.79 -25.92
N TYR A 24 21.39 -27.80 -25.20
CA TYR A 24 21.55 -27.00 -23.98
C TYR A 24 21.71 -25.51 -24.26
N VAL A 25 22.37 -25.13 -25.36
CA VAL A 25 22.54 -23.73 -25.77
C VAL A 25 21.19 -23.08 -26.06
N PHE A 26 20.26 -23.80 -26.71
CA PHE A 26 18.91 -23.31 -26.94
C PHE A 26 18.12 -23.07 -25.64
N ILE A 27 18.26 -23.97 -24.65
CA ILE A 27 17.64 -23.78 -23.33
C ILE A 27 18.26 -22.55 -22.64
N CYS A 28 19.58 -22.37 -22.73
CA CYS A 28 20.25 -21.18 -22.17
C CYS A 28 19.73 -19.88 -22.82
N ALA A 29 19.54 -19.86 -24.14
CA ALA A 29 18.98 -18.70 -24.83
C ALA A 29 17.56 -18.38 -24.35
N PHE A 30 16.73 -19.39 -24.14
CA PHE A 30 15.39 -19.23 -23.57
C PHE A 30 15.42 -18.67 -22.13
N LEU A 31 16.33 -19.16 -21.28
CA LEU A 31 16.50 -18.65 -19.93
C LEU A 31 16.94 -17.19 -19.90
N VAL A 32 17.90 -16.82 -20.77
CA VAL A 32 18.37 -15.44 -20.88
C VAL A 32 17.25 -14.53 -21.36
N ALA A 33 16.51 -14.92 -22.41
CA ALA A 33 15.38 -14.14 -22.91
C ALA A 33 14.29 -13.97 -21.84
N SER A 34 13.98 -15.03 -21.09
CA SER A 34 12.98 -14.99 -20.01
C SER A 34 13.45 -14.14 -18.83
N GLY A 35 14.73 -14.21 -18.44
CA GLY A 35 15.30 -13.39 -17.37
C GLY A 35 15.36 -11.90 -17.73
N VAL A 36 15.70 -11.57 -18.98
CA VAL A 36 15.71 -10.19 -19.48
C VAL A 36 14.28 -9.62 -19.53
N ALA A 37 13.31 -10.42 -20.00
CA ALA A 37 11.91 -9.99 -20.03
C ALA A 37 11.31 -9.80 -18.63
N ALA A 38 11.68 -10.65 -17.66
CA ALA A 38 11.16 -10.57 -16.30
C ALA A 38 11.78 -9.43 -15.48
N PHE A 39 13.09 -9.23 -15.55
CA PHE A 39 13.82 -8.33 -14.63
C PHE A 39 14.54 -7.17 -15.33
N GLY A 40 14.72 -7.22 -16.65
CA GLY A 40 15.50 -6.25 -17.41
C GLY A 40 14.78 -4.94 -17.73
N THR A 41 13.48 -4.85 -17.44
CA THR A 41 12.70 -3.61 -17.62
C THR A 41 12.72 -2.78 -16.34
N ASP A 42 12.78 -1.45 -16.48
CA ASP A 42 12.73 -0.50 -15.35
C ASP A 42 11.38 -0.58 -14.60
N ASP A 43 10.34 -1.12 -15.27
CA ASP A 43 8.99 -1.30 -14.73
C ASP A 43 8.92 -2.29 -13.55
N PHE A 44 9.83 -3.28 -13.50
CA PHE A 44 9.86 -4.25 -12.39
C PHE A 44 10.25 -3.59 -11.06
N PHE A 45 11.34 -2.81 -11.04
CA PHE A 45 11.79 -2.14 -9.82
C PHE A 45 10.94 -0.92 -9.46
N SER A 46 10.33 -0.26 -10.45
CA SER A 46 9.45 0.90 -10.22
C SER A 46 8.04 0.53 -9.75
N SER A 47 7.55 -0.67 -10.08
CA SER A 47 6.30 -1.21 -9.54
C SER A 47 6.44 -1.73 -8.11
N ASN A 48 7.65 -2.12 -7.68
CA ASN A 48 7.95 -2.67 -6.35
C ASN A 48 7.07 -3.89 -6.00
N LEU A 49 6.73 -4.73 -6.99
CA LEU A 49 5.94 -5.94 -6.81
C LEU A 49 6.77 -7.18 -7.15
N ALA A 50 6.68 -8.21 -6.32
CA ALA A 50 7.33 -9.50 -6.53
C ALA A 50 6.48 -10.44 -7.41
N ASN A 51 6.06 -9.98 -8.60
CA ASN A 51 5.28 -10.73 -9.60
C ASN A 51 6.04 -10.88 -10.94
N LEU A 52 5.45 -11.59 -11.91
CA LEU A 52 6.02 -11.83 -13.25
C LEU A 52 5.14 -11.23 -14.36
N ASP A 53 4.50 -10.10 -14.09
CA ASP A 53 3.58 -9.47 -15.03
C ASP A 53 4.32 -9.02 -16.30
N GLN A 54 5.55 -8.54 -16.16
CA GLN A 54 6.42 -8.19 -17.30
C GLN A 54 6.76 -9.42 -18.15
N LEU A 55 6.96 -10.59 -17.52
CA LEU A 55 7.19 -11.83 -18.27
C LEU A 55 5.92 -12.24 -19.03
N ASN A 56 4.73 -12.11 -18.44
CA ASN A 56 3.46 -12.44 -19.08
C ASN A 56 3.25 -11.70 -20.40
N GLU A 57 3.64 -10.43 -20.45
CA GLU A 57 3.52 -9.59 -21.66
C GLU A 57 4.46 -10.06 -22.78
N TRP A 58 5.71 -10.38 -22.44
CA TRP A 58 6.74 -10.74 -23.43
C TRP A 58 6.79 -12.23 -23.78
N LEU A 59 6.26 -13.11 -22.93
CA LEU A 59 6.40 -14.55 -23.14
C LEU A 59 5.78 -15.07 -24.45
N PRO A 60 4.59 -14.61 -24.90
CA PRO A 60 4.03 -15.05 -26.18
C PRO A 60 5.02 -14.83 -27.35
N ILE A 61 5.75 -13.70 -27.33
CA ILE A 61 6.77 -13.36 -28.33
C ILE A 61 8.00 -14.27 -28.19
N ILE A 62 8.44 -14.56 -26.96
CA ILE A 62 9.55 -15.48 -26.69
C ILE A 62 9.20 -16.90 -27.20
N LEU A 63 8.00 -17.39 -26.91
CA LEU A 63 7.52 -18.71 -27.37
C LEU A 63 7.38 -18.75 -28.89
N LEU A 64 6.99 -17.64 -29.53
CA LEU A 64 6.88 -17.54 -30.98
C LEU A 64 8.23 -17.78 -31.68
N GLY A 65 9.36 -17.44 -31.03
CA GLY A 65 10.70 -17.79 -31.52
C GLY A 65 11.16 -19.18 -31.05
N PHE A 66 10.95 -19.50 -29.77
CA PHE A 66 11.51 -20.70 -29.15
C PHE A 66 10.84 -22.00 -29.62
N ILE A 67 9.51 -22.02 -29.72
CA ILE A 67 8.76 -23.22 -30.08
C ILE A 67 9.06 -23.67 -31.52
N PRO A 68 9.04 -22.79 -32.54
CA PRO A 68 9.47 -23.16 -33.89
C PRO A 68 10.92 -23.63 -33.97
N ALA A 69 11.83 -23.11 -33.13
CA ALA A 69 13.21 -23.58 -33.10
C ALA A 69 13.34 -25.04 -32.60
N ILE A 70 12.50 -25.44 -31.64
CA ILE A 70 12.41 -26.86 -31.22
C ILE A 70 11.77 -27.70 -32.33
N ALA A 71 10.64 -27.23 -32.88
CA ALA A 71 9.83 -27.99 -33.82
C ALA A 71 10.46 -28.14 -35.22
N MET A 72 11.28 -27.18 -35.68
CA MET A 72 11.81 -27.16 -37.06
C MET A 72 12.57 -28.44 -37.43
N SER A 73 13.28 -29.04 -36.47
CA SER A 73 14.12 -30.23 -36.70
C SER A 73 13.36 -31.55 -36.64
N VAL A 74 12.11 -31.56 -36.15
CA VAL A 74 11.37 -32.80 -35.83
C VAL A 74 11.12 -33.66 -37.07
N TRP A 75 10.76 -33.04 -38.20
CA TRP A 75 10.51 -33.72 -39.47
C TRP A 75 11.46 -33.28 -40.59
N ALA A 76 11.79 -31.98 -40.67
CA ALA A 76 12.63 -31.46 -41.75
C ALA A 76 14.03 -32.10 -41.77
N GLU A 77 14.63 -32.35 -40.60
CA GLU A 77 15.96 -32.97 -40.52
C GLU A 77 15.95 -34.43 -40.99
N GLU A 78 14.93 -35.21 -40.62
CA GLU A 78 14.82 -36.62 -41.00
C GLU A 78 14.64 -36.76 -42.53
N ARG A 79 13.85 -35.86 -43.13
CA ARG A 79 13.69 -35.80 -44.59
C ARG A 79 14.96 -35.35 -45.29
N ARG A 80 15.70 -34.41 -44.68
CA ARG A 80 16.98 -33.96 -45.21
C ARG A 80 18.02 -35.10 -45.20
N GLN A 81 17.98 -35.95 -44.18
CA GLN A 81 18.89 -37.10 -44.01
C GLN A 81 18.41 -38.39 -44.72
N GLY A 82 17.17 -38.43 -45.22
CA GLY A 82 16.56 -39.63 -45.83
C GLY A 82 16.24 -40.74 -44.84
N THR A 83 16.20 -40.42 -43.54
CA THR A 83 15.93 -41.37 -42.44
C THR A 83 14.43 -41.52 -42.16
N ASP A 84 13.59 -40.73 -42.82
CA ASP A 84 12.13 -40.82 -42.76
C ASP A 84 11.61 -42.16 -43.29
N GLU A 85 12.25 -42.75 -44.30
CA GLU A 85 11.88 -44.08 -44.82
C GLU A 85 12.16 -45.22 -43.82
N LEU A 86 13.24 -45.11 -43.04
CA LEU A 86 13.57 -46.06 -41.97
C LEU A 86 12.59 -45.96 -40.79
N LEU A 87 12.11 -44.75 -40.49
CA LEU A 87 11.10 -44.55 -39.45
C LEU A 87 9.74 -45.15 -39.80
N LEU A 88 9.37 -45.09 -41.08
CA LEU A 88 8.07 -45.57 -41.57
C LEU A 88 8.04 -47.08 -41.83
N THR A 89 9.19 -47.77 -41.79
CA THR A 89 9.26 -49.24 -41.85
C THR A 89 9.19 -49.92 -40.47
N LEU A 90 9.13 -49.13 -39.39
CA LEU A 90 8.97 -49.65 -38.04
C LEU A 90 7.58 -50.30 -37.85
N PRO A 91 7.47 -51.38 -37.07
CA PRO A 91 6.20 -52.03 -36.76
C PRO A 91 5.37 -51.16 -35.78
N GLY A 92 4.73 -50.13 -36.30
CA GLY A 92 3.89 -49.17 -35.57
C GLY A 92 2.98 -48.38 -36.51
N SER A 93 1.93 -47.78 -35.97
CA SER A 93 1.07 -46.88 -36.76
C SER A 93 1.71 -45.50 -36.92
N ASP A 94 1.35 -44.76 -37.98
CA ASP A 94 1.84 -43.39 -38.21
C ASP A 94 1.57 -42.48 -36.99
N LEU A 95 0.45 -42.69 -36.29
CA LEU A 95 0.11 -41.98 -35.05
C LEU A 95 1.08 -42.27 -33.90
N ASP A 96 1.57 -43.51 -33.77
CA ASP A 96 2.53 -43.89 -32.72
C ASP A 96 3.86 -43.13 -32.92
N VAL A 97 4.30 -42.93 -34.17
CA VAL A 97 5.52 -42.18 -34.49
C VAL A 97 5.34 -40.68 -34.22
N VAL A 98 4.19 -40.10 -34.60
CA VAL A 98 3.86 -38.68 -34.33
C VAL A 98 3.86 -38.40 -32.84
N ILE A 99 3.16 -39.23 -32.05
CA ILE A 99 3.07 -39.06 -30.59
C ILE A 99 4.46 -39.20 -29.95
N GLY A 100 5.27 -40.17 -30.38
CA GLY A 100 6.63 -40.34 -29.87
C GLY A 100 7.55 -39.14 -30.15
N LYS A 101 7.43 -38.52 -31.34
CA LYS A 101 8.15 -37.28 -31.69
C LYS A 101 7.63 -36.07 -30.92
N TYR A 102 6.32 -35.92 -30.80
CA TYR A 102 5.68 -34.84 -30.04
C TYR A 102 6.10 -34.88 -28.57
N LEU A 103 6.00 -36.03 -27.90
CA LEU A 103 6.44 -36.19 -26.51
C LEU A 103 7.92 -35.82 -26.32
N GLY A 104 8.77 -36.10 -27.31
CA GLY A 104 10.18 -35.70 -27.29
C GLY A 104 10.36 -34.18 -27.26
N ALA A 105 9.64 -33.48 -28.14
CA ALA A 105 9.65 -32.01 -28.18
C ALA A 105 9.03 -31.39 -26.91
N VAL A 106 7.93 -31.99 -26.41
CA VAL A 106 7.28 -31.59 -25.16
C VAL A 106 8.22 -31.75 -23.96
N ALA A 107 8.99 -32.83 -23.88
CA ALA A 107 9.96 -33.03 -22.80
C ALA A 107 11.05 -31.96 -22.80
N ILE A 108 11.58 -31.59 -23.98
CA ILE A 108 12.56 -30.50 -24.12
C ILE A 108 11.99 -29.18 -23.63
N PHE A 109 10.78 -28.85 -24.07
CA PHE A 109 10.09 -27.63 -23.65
C PHE A 109 9.79 -27.63 -22.15
N SER A 110 9.32 -28.75 -21.60
CA SER A 110 9.01 -28.91 -20.17
C SER A 110 10.26 -28.73 -19.30
N VAL A 111 11.39 -29.32 -19.69
CA VAL A 111 12.67 -29.11 -18.98
C VAL A 111 13.07 -27.63 -19.01
N SER A 112 12.87 -26.96 -20.15
CA SER A 112 13.19 -25.53 -20.28
C SER A 112 12.34 -24.67 -19.34
N LEU A 113 11.03 -24.94 -19.28
CA LEU A 113 10.11 -24.25 -18.36
C LEU A 113 10.39 -24.54 -16.90
N ILE A 114 10.68 -25.78 -16.52
CA ILE A 114 11.00 -26.14 -15.12
C ILE A 114 12.25 -25.42 -14.63
N VAL A 115 13.30 -25.37 -15.47
CA VAL A 115 14.52 -24.64 -15.12
C VAL A 115 14.25 -23.13 -15.04
N SER A 116 13.43 -22.60 -15.94
CA SER A 116 13.02 -21.19 -15.91
C SER A 116 12.20 -20.84 -14.67
N LEU A 117 11.24 -21.69 -14.28
CA LEU A 117 10.43 -21.53 -13.06
C LEU A 117 11.34 -21.52 -11.83
N GLY A 118 12.23 -22.51 -11.72
CA GLY A 118 13.16 -22.61 -10.59
C GLY A 118 14.10 -21.40 -10.50
N ALA A 119 14.62 -20.93 -11.64
CA ALA A 119 15.49 -19.75 -11.69
C ALA A 119 14.76 -18.48 -11.25
N ASN A 120 13.58 -18.21 -11.83
CA ASN A 120 12.82 -17.00 -11.53
C ASN A 120 12.28 -17.01 -10.09
N TYR A 121 11.84 -18.17 -9.59
CA TYR A 121 11.44 -18.32 -8.19
C TYR A 121 12.59 -18.07 -7.20
N LEU A 122 13.79 -18.61 -7.49
CA LEU A 122 14.97 -18.40 -6.64
C LEU A 122 15.42 -16.94 -6.58
N VAL A 123 15.22 -16.17 -7.66
CA VAL A 123 15.47 -14.72 -7.66
C VAL A 123 14.42 -13.99 -6.83
N LEU A 124 13.14 -14.28 -7.05
CA LEU A 124 12.05 -13.59 -6.37
C LEU A 124 12.07 -13.80 -4.85
N ILE A 125 12.37 -15.02 -4.37
CA ILE A 125 12.46 -15.30 -2.93
C ILE A 125 13.64 -14.59 -2.24
N GLN A 126 14.67 -14.20 -3.01
CA GLN A 126 15.76 -13.38 -2.47
C GLN A 126 15.39 -11.90 -2.36
N LEU A 127 14.39 -11.45 -3.13
CA LEU A 127 13.95 -10.06 -3.18
C LEU A 127 12.77 -9.78 -2.24
N GLY A 128 11.85 -10.75 -2.08
CA GLY A 128 10.65 -10.64 -1.24
C GLY A 128 9.95 -12.00 -1.06
N GLU A 129 8.64 -11.97 -0.84
CA GLU A 129 7.81 -13.15 -0.61
C GLU A 129 6.86 -13.41 -1.80
N PRO A 130 7.31 -14.01 -2.91
CA PRO A 130 6.47 -14.21 -4.10
C PRO A 130 5.35 -15.22 -3.85
N ASP A 131 4.20 -15.04 -4.53
CA ASP A 131 3.13 -16.02 -4.51
C ASP A 131 3.48 -17.21 -5.40
N PHE A 132 3.91 -18.31 -4.77
CA PHE A 132 4.23 -19.55 -5.47
C PHE A 132 3.03 -20.12 -6.23
N GLY A 133 1.82 -19.94 -5.71
CA GLY A 133 0.58 -20.41 -6.32
C GLY A 133 0.29 -19.73 -7.65
N LEU A 134 0.34 -18.40 -7.64
CA LEU A 134 0.26 -17.56 -8.84
C LEU A 134 1.34 -17.92 -9.86
N LEU A 135 2.60 -18.04 -9.42
CA LEU A 135 3.72 -18.42 -10.28
C LEU A 135 3.51 -19.80 -10.91
N PHE A 136 3.12 -20.79 -10.11
CA PHE A 136 2.91 -22.15 -10.58
C PHE A 136 1.79 -22.21 -11.64
N SER A 137 0.64 -21.61 -11.36
CA SER A 137 -0.47 -21.54 -12.32
C SER A 137 -0.07 -20.84 -13.62
N THR A 138 0.66 -19.74 -13.52
CA THR A 138 1.14 -19.00 -14.71
C THR A 138 2.04 -19.87 -15.60
N TYR A 139 3.01 -20.57 -15.00
CA TYR A 139 3.88 -21.50 -15.74
C TYR A 139 3.15 -22.74 -16.25
N PHE A 140 2.12 -23.18 -15.53
CA PHE A 140 1.24 -24.25 -15.99
C PHE A 140 0.45 -23.82 -17.23
N GLY A 141 -0.02 -22.56 -17.27
CA GLY A 141 -0.57 -21.94 -18.47
C GLY A 141 0.43 -21.88 -19.63
N TYR A 142 1.65 -21.41 -19.38
CA TYR A 142 2.73 -21.40 -20.39
C TYR A 142 3.02 -22.78 -20.96
N TRP A 143 2.93 -23.81 -20.12
CA TRP A 143 3.10 -25.20 -20.54
C TRP A 143 2.03 -25.58 -21.57
N PHE A 144 0.74 -25.34 -21.29
CA PHE A 144 -0.35 -25.64 -22.22
C PHE A 144 -0.31 -24.83 -23.52
N VAL A 145 0.04 -23.54 -23.43
CA VAL A 145 0.25 -22.69 -24.62
C VAL A 145 1.34 -23.32 -25.49
N GLY A 146 2.49 -23.65 -24.91
CA GLY A 146 3.58 -24.29 -25.64
C GLY A 146 3.25 -25.68 -26.19
N LEU A 147 2.44 -26.49 -25.50
CA LEU A 147 1.95 -27.78 -26.02
C LEU A 147 1.19 -27.61 -27.34
N SER A 148 0.31 -26.60 -27.41
CA SER A 148 -0.46 -26.30 -28.62
C SER A 148 0.44 -25.75 -29.73
N MET A 149 1.35 -24.83 -29.41
CA MET A 149 2.28 -24.26 -30.37
C MET A 149 3.26 -25.30 -30.95
N LEU A 150 3.67 -26.29 -30.14
CA LEU A 150 4.51 -27.40 -30.59
C LEU A 150 3.77 -28.27 -31.61
N ALA A 151 2.48 -28.56 -31.38
CA ALA A 151 1.68 -29.33 -32.31
C ALA A 151 1.54 -28.61 -33.67
N ILE A 152 1.32 -27.30 -33.64
CA ILE A 152 1.29 -26.43 -34.83
C ILE A 152 2.67 -26.40 -35.53
N GLY A 153 3.75 -26.24 -34.76
CA GLY A 153 5.11 -26.21 -35.27
C GLY A 153 5.53 -27.52 -35.94
N MET A 154 5.06 -28.67 -35.42
CA MET A 154 5.30 -29.98 -36.06
C MET A 154 4.63 -30.08 -37.44
N VAL A 155 3.43 -29.53 -37.60
CA VAL A 155 2.75 -29.45 -38.91
C VAL A 155 3.60 -28.62 -39.89
N ALA A 156 4.12 -27.47 -39.45
CA ALA A 156 4.99 -26.64 -40.28
C ALA A 156 6.30 -27.33 -40.69
N SER A 157 6.96 -28.03 -39.76
CA SER A 157 8.19 -28.81 -40.06
C SER A 157 7.95 -29.91 -41.09
N PHE A 158 6.74 -30.47 -41.17
CA PHE A 158 6.39 -31.47 -42.17
C PHE A 158 6.22 -30.90 -43.59
N LEU A 159 6.02 -29.59 -43.76
CA LEU A 159 5.77 -29.00 -45.09
C LEU A 159 7.05 -28.81 -45.91
N THR A 160 8.23 -28.96 -45.33
CA THR A 160 9.52 -28.68 -45.98
C THR A 160 10.62 -29.62 -45.51
N SER A 161 11.69 -29.75 -46.31
CA SER A 161 12.92 -30.46 -45.96
C SER A 161 14.04 -29.52 -45.50
N ASN A 162 13.84 -28.20 -45.60
CA ASN A 162 14.81 -27.20 -45.18
C ASN A 162 14.47 -26.66 -43.78
N LEU A 163 15.42 -26.75 -42.84
CA LEU A 163 15.25 -26.31 -41.46
C LEU A 163 14.88 -24.83 -41.35
N THR A 164 15.48 -23.97 -42.17
CA THR A 164 15.20 -22.53 -42.15
C THR A 164 13.77 -22.24 -42.58
N VAL A 165 13.29 -22.92 -43.63
CA VAL A 165 11.91 -22.77 -44.10
C VAL A 165 10.93 -23.35 -43.08
N ALA A 166 11.30 -24.45 -42.42
CA ALA A 166 10.49 -25.06 -41.36
C ALA A 166 10.32 -24.11 -40.17
N PHE A 167 11.39 -23.43 -39.78
CA PHE A 167 11.36 -22.40 -38.74
C PHE A 167 10.42 -21.24 -39.12
N VAL A 168 10.61 -20.65 -40.30
CA VAL A 168 9.79 -19.51 -40.77
C VAL A 168 8.31 -19.89 -40.83
N LEU A 169 7.97 -21.04 -41.40
CA LEU A 169 6.58 -21.51 -41.43
C LEU A 169 6.03 -21.79 -40.02
N GLY A 170 6.87 -22.31 -39.13
CA GLY A 170 6.50 -22.54 -37.73
C GLY A 170 6.17 -21.23 -37.00
N VAL A 171 6.94 -20.17 -37.22
CA VAL A 171 6.66 -18.83 -36.70
C VAL A 171 5.35 -18.30 -37.31
N THR A 172 5.19 -18.36 -38.63
CA THR A 172 4.00 -17.85 -39.31
C THR A 172 2.72 -18.55 -38.87
N PHE A 173 2.74 -19.88 -38.66
CA PHE A 173 1.55 -20.62 -38.23
C PHE A 173 1.21 -20.40 -36.75
N ASN A 174 2.20 -20.08 -35.93
CA ASN A 174 1.99 -19.75 -34.52
C ASN A 174 1.69 -18.26 -34.27
N ALA A 175 1.97 -17.37 -35.21
CA ALA A 175 1.73 -15.94 -35.07
C ALA A 175 0.25 -15.59 -34.80
N PRO A 176 -0.75 -16.22 -35.45
CA PRO A 176 -2.16 -16.09 -35.07
C PRO A 176 -2.43 -16.38 -33.59
N LEU A 177 -1.75 -17.39 -33.03
CA LEU A 177 -1.92 -17.80 -31.64
C LEU A 177 -1.27 -16.81 -30.66
N ALA A 178 -0.14 -16.21 -31.05
CA ALA A 178 0.66 -15.37 -30.17
C ALA A 178 0.32 -13.86 -30.25
N LEU A 179 -0.21 -13.38 -31.39
CA LEU A 179 -0.36 -11.95 -31.67
C LEU A 179 -1.81 -11.47 -31.84
N PHE A 180 -2.78 -12.37 -32.03
CA PHE A 180 -4.18 -11.99 -32.23
C PHE A 180 -5.03 -12.38 -31.03
N GLU A 181 -6.02 -11.56 -30.70
CA GLU A 181 -7.01 -11.77 -29.62
C GLU A 181 -8.04 -12.86 -29.97
N TRP A 182 -7.64 -13.96 -30.60
CA TRP A 182 -8.53 -15.05 -30.98
C TRP A 182 -8.81 -15.97 -29.80
N GLY A 183 -9.48 -15.48 -28.75
CA GLY A 183 -9.94 -16.28 -27.58
C GLY A 183 -8.84 -16.94 -26.73
N ILE A 184 -7.61 -17.07 -27.22
CA ILE A 184 -6.47 -17.70 -26.53
C ILE A 184 -5.94 -16.78 -25.43
N PHE A 185 -5.92 -15.47 -25.68
CA PHE A 185 -5.59 -14.48 -24.66
C PHE A 185 -6.54 -14.62 -23.47
N GLU A 186 -7.86 -14.73 -23.70
CA GLU A 186 -8.85 -14.97 -22.63
C GLU A 186 -8.56 -16.27 -21.84
N ASN A 187 -8.26 -17.38 -22.52
CA ASN A 187 -7.98 -18.66 -21.86
C ASN A 187 -6.62 -18.67 -21.13
N PHE A 188 -5.64 -17.90 -21.60
CA PHE A 188 -4.34 -17.76 -20.92
C PHE A 188 -4.43 -16.81 -19.71
N LEU A 189 -5.26 -15.77 -19.79
CA LEU A 189 -5.48 -14.81 -18.70
C LEU A 189 -5.97 -15.46 -17.40
N ASP A 190 -6.74 -16.55 -17.48
CA ASP A 190 -7.13 -17.33 -16.30
C ASP A 190 -5.87 -17.85 -15.57
N PHE A 191 -4.96 -18.49 -16.31
CA PHE A 191 -3.74 -19.06 -15.74
C PHE A 191 -2.79 -17.99 -15.20
N SER A 192 -2.63 -16.86 -15.91
CA SER A 192 -1.77 -15.74 -15.49
C SER A 192 -2.27 -15.05 -14.22
N ARG A 193 -3.54 -15.24 -13.87
CA ARG A 193 -4.16 -14.76 -12.62
C ARG A 193 -4.13 -15.77 -11.48
N GLY A 194 -3.59 -16.96 -11.70
CA GLY A 194 -3.56 -18.01 -10.69
C GLY A 194 -4.73 -18.99 -10.75
N ILE A 195 -5.59 -18.88 -11.77
CA ILE A 195 -6.80 -19.69 -11.90
C ILE A 195 -6.55 -20.86 -12.85
N ILE A 196 -6.71 -22.07 -12.34
CA ILE A 196 -6.66 -23.29 -13.13
C ILE A 196 -8.11 -23.68 -13.47
N SER A 197 -8.57 -23.26 -14.65
CA SER A 197 -9.91 -23.56 -15.17
C SER A 197 -9.91 -24.78 -16.10
N PHE A 198 -10.94 -25.63 -15.99
CA PHE A 198 -11.10 -26.81 -16.84
C PHE A 198 -11.38 -26.44 -18.30
N SER A 199 -12.10 -25.34 -18.52
CA SER A 199 -12.34 -24.76 -19.85
C SER A 199 -11.02 -24.48 -20.60
N SER A 200 -10.10 -23.75 -19.98
CA SER A 200 -8.84 -23.34 -20.61
C SER A 200 -7.93 -24.53 -20.91
N ILE A 201 -7.87 -25.52 -20.00
CA ILE A 201 -7.17 -26.79 -20.24
C ILE A 201 -7.76 -27.51 -21.47
N THR A 202 -9.10 -27.62 -21.52
CA THR A 202 -9.79 -28.31 -22.61
C THR A 202 -9.51 -27.65 -23.96
N PHE A 203 -9.48 -26.32 -24.01
CA PHE A 203 -9.13 -25.58 -25.22
C PHE A 203 -7.73 -25.94 -25.75
N PHE A 204 -6.68 -25.82 -24.94
CA PHE A 204 -5.31 -26.10 -25.39
C PHE A 204 -5.09 -27.58 -25.75
N VAL A 205 -5.70 -28.50 -25.00
CA VAL A 205 -5.60 -29.94 -25.24
C VAL A 205 -6.30 -30.33 -26.54
N THR A 206 -7.54 -29.87 -26.75
CA THR A 206 -8.30 -30.20 -27.96
C THR A 206 -7.64 -29.62 -29.22
N LEU A 207 -7.09 -28.40 -29.14
CA LEU A 207 -6.29 -27.80 -30.21
C LEU A 207 -5.04 -28.63 -30.53
N SER A 208 -4.30 -29.06 -29.50
CA SER A 208 -3.12 -29.92 -29.66
C SER A 208 -3.48 -31.24 -30.34
N VAL A 209 -4.55 -31.90 -29.90
CA VAL A 209 -5.02 -33.17 -30.48
C VAL A 209 -5.43 -32.99 -31.95
N ALA A 210 -6.15 -31.91 -32.29
CA ALA A 210 -6.55 -31.62 -33.67
C ALA A 210 -5.32 -31.43 -34.59
N MET A 211 -4.29 -30.72 -34.13
CA MET A 211 -3.07 -30.49 -34.90
C MET A 211 -2.20 -31.75 -35.03
N LEU A 212 -2.13 -32.59 -33.99
CA LEU A 212 -1.44 -33.89 -34.08
C LEU A 212 -2.17 -34.84 -35.04
N TYR A 213 -3.50 -34.82 -35.04
CA TYR A 213 -4.30 -35.58 -36.00
C TYR A 213 -4.03 -35.12 -37.45
N LEU A 214 -3.95 -33.80 -37.68
CA LEU A 214 -3.54 -33.24 -38.96
C LEU A 214 -2.13 -33.70 -39.37
N CYS A 215 -1.17 -33.68 -38.44
CA CYS A 215 0.19 -34.17 -38.69
C CYS A 215 0.21 -35.65 -39.12
N SER A 216 -0.61 -36.49 -38.49
CA SER A 216 -0.74 -37.90 -38.87
C SER A 216 -1.34 -38.09 -40.27
N ILE A 217 -2.37 -37.32 -40.64
CA ILE A 217 -2.94 -37.36 -41.98
C ILE A 217 -1.91 -36.94 -43.03
N LEU A 218 -1.11 -35.93 -42.73
CA LEU A 218 -0.06 -35.43 -43.63
C LEU A 218 1.02 -36.49 -43.88
N ILE A 219 1.43 -37.26 -42.87
CA ILE A 219 2.35 -38.42 -43.03
C ILE A 219 1.71 -39.49 -43.90
N GLY A 220 0.43 -39.81 -43.64
CA GLY A 220 -0.32 -40.78 -44.40
C GLY A 220 -0.45 -40.44 -45.89
N ARG A 221 -0.33 -39.16 -46.29
CA ARG A 221 -0.55 -38.66 -47.67
C ARG A 221 0.20 -39.46 -48.73
N ARG A 222 1.41 -39.93 -48.44
CA ARG A 222 2.24 -40.73 -49.36
C ARG A 222 1.58 -42.09 -49.73
N HIS A 223 0.78 -42.67 -48.83
CA HIS A 223 0.10 -43.96 -49.05
C HIS A 223 -1.14 -43.87 -49.94
N TRP A 224 -1.79 -42.70 -50.02
CA TRP A 224 -3.09 -42.56 -50.70
C TRP A 224 -3.12 -41.53 -51.84
N ALA A 225 -2.12 -40.66 -51.98
CA ALA A 225 -2.03 -39.70 -53.07
C ALA A 225 -1.79 -40.34 -54.45
N GLY A 226 -1.18 -41.55 -54.50
CA GLY A 226 -0.95 -42.30 -55.74
C GLY A 226 -2.05 -43.30 -56.14
N SER A 227 -3.16 -43.35 -55.41
CA SER A 227 -4.28 -44.27 -55.67
C SER A 227 -5.23 -43.71 -56.74
N GLN A 228 -5.88 -44.57 -57.53
CA GLN A 228 -6.87 -44.18 -58.55
C GLN A 228 -8.02 -43.29 -57.99
N ASN A 229 -8.32 -43.38 -56.69
CA ASN A 229 -9.31 -42.55 -55.99
C ASN A 229 -8.67 -41.44 -55.12
N GLY A 230 -7.46 -40.98 -55.46
CA GLY A 230 -6.68 -40.03 -54.67
C GLY A 230 -7.43 -38.74 -54.31
N TRP A 231 -8.16 -38.15 -55.26
CA TRP A 231 -8.93 -36.92 -55.02
C TRP A 231 -10.08 -37.11 -54.02
N GLN A 232 -10.80 -38.23 -54.07
CA GLN A 232 -11.84 -38.56 -53.09
C GLN A 232 -11.27 -38.76 -51.69
N ARG A 233 -10.07 -39.37 -51.60
CA ARG A 233 -9.37 -39.53 -50.32
C ARG A 233 -8.90 -38.17 -49.78
N VAL A 234 -8.39 -37.24 -50.61
CA VAL A 234 -8.06 -35.86 -50.19
C VAL A 234 -9.28 -35.18 -49.62
N ALA A 235 -10.41 -35.18 -50.35
CA ALA A 235 -11.64 -34.55 -49.89
C ALA A 235 -12.12 -35.12 -48.55
N HIS A 236 -12.10 -36.46 -48.39
CA HIS A 236 -12.52 -37.11 -47.16
C HIS A 236 -11.59 -36.80 -45.97
N TYR A 237 -10.27 -36.76 -46.16
CA TYR A 237 -9.33 -36.36 -45.10
C TYR A 237 -9.44 -34.88 -44.74
N SER A 238 -9.64 -33.99 -45.72
CA SER A 238 -9.90 -32.57 -45.47
C SER A 238 -11.17 -32.35 -44.66
N VAL A 239 -12.26 -33.06 -44.99
CA VAL A 239 -13.51 -33.01 -44.21
C VAL A 239 -13.30 -33.50 -42.77
N ARG A 240 -12.50 -34.56 -42.57
CA ARG A 240 -12.17 -35.05 -41.21
C ARG A 240 -11.35 -34.04 -40.40
N VAL A 241 -10.40 -33.34 -41.02
CA VAL A 241 -9.63 -32.28 -40.36
C VAL A 241 -10.55 -31.14 -39.94
N ILE A 242 -11.39 -30.64 -40.86
CA ILE A 242 -12.35 -29.58 -40.55
C ILE A 242 -13.31 -30.02 -39.44
N SER A 243 -13.82 -31.25 -39.49
CA SER A 243 -14.69 -31.80 -38.46
C SER A 243 -13.99 -31.91 -37.11
N ALA A 244 -12.71 -32.33 -37.08
CA ALA A 244 -11.93 -32.39 -35.84
C ALA A 244 -11.72 -31.01 -35.20
N VAL A 245 -11.50 -29.98 -36.02
CA VAL A 245 -11.40 -28.58 -35.55
C VAL A 245 -12.74 -28.09 -35.03
N VAL A 246 -13.86 -28.39 -35.71
CA VAL A 246 -15.21 -28.04 -35.25
C VAL A 246 -15.55 -28.76 -33.94
N VAL A 247 -15.19 -30.04 -33.79
CA VAL A 247 -15.39 -30.79 -32.55
C VAL A 247 -14.54 -30.22 -31.42
N ALA A 248 -13.28 -29.87 -31.67
CA ALA A 248 -12.43 -29.21 -30.68
C ALA A 248 -13.09 -27.91 -30.20
N TYR A 249 -13.55 -27.07 -31.13
CA TYR A 249 -14.23 -25.82 -30.82
C TYR A 249 -15.54 -26.03 -30.04
N ALA A 250 -16.36 -27.02 -30.42
CA ALA A 250 -17.58 -27.37 -29.71
C ALA A 250 -17.32 -27.89 -28.28
N CYS A 251 -16.29 -28.72 -28.11
CA CYS A 251 -15.84 -29.18 -26.78
C CYS A 251 -15.39 -28.03 -25.90
N THR A 252 -14.71 -27.02 -26.45
CA THR A 252 -14.35 -25.80 -25.71
C THR A 252 -15.58 -25.04 -25.24
N ILE A 253 -16.56 -24.81 -26.12
CA ILE A 253 -17.80 -24.12 -25.73
C ILE A 253 -18.54 -24.89 -24.64
N PHE A 254 -18.64 -26.21 -24.79
CA PHE A 254 -19.28 -27.06 -23.78
C PHE A 254 -18.55 -27.00 -22.43
N ALA A 255 -17.21 -27.08 -22.42
CA ALA A 255 -16.41 -26.97 -21.21
C ALA A 255 -16.51 -25.57 -20.58
N ARG A 256 -16.66 -24.50 -21.38
CA ARG A 256 -16.86 -23.13 -20.90
C ARG A 256 -18.20 -22.96 -20.17
N ASN A 257 -19.26 -23.61 -20.67
CA ASN A 257 -20.58 -23.54 -20.07
C ASN A 257 -20.72 -24.45 -18.83
N HIS A 258 -19.93 -25.52 -18.75
CA HIS A 258 -19.91 -26.47 -17.65
C HIS A 258 -18.51 -26.51 -17.00
N ASP A 259 -18.02 -25.38 -16.52
CA ASP A 259 -16.68 -25.30 -15.92
C ASP A 259 -16.67 -25.94 -14.51
N ILE A 260 -16.71 -27.28 -14.47
CA ILE A 260 -16.92 -28.09 -13.26
C ILE A 260 -15.76 -27.98 -12.27
N VAL A 261 -14.55 -27.60 -12.71
CA VAL A 261 -13.37 -27.49 -11.83
C VAL A 261 -12.64 -26.20 -12.14
N ARG A 262 -12.71 -25.24 -11.20
CA ARG A 262 -11.95 -23.99 -11.21
C ARG A 262 -11.23 -23.90 -9.86
N ILE A 263 -9.91 -23.93 -9.89
CA ILE A 263 -9.09 -23.88 -8.68
C ILE A 263 -8.34 -22.56 -8.70
N ASP A 264 -8.58 -21.72 -7.70
CA ASP A 264 -7.71 -20.58 -7.42
C ASP A 264 -6.49 -21.07 -6.66
N ALA A 265 -5.33 -21.08 -7.33
CA ALA A 265 -4.07 -21.51 -6.76
C ALA A 265 -3.35 -20.37 -6.03
N THR A 266 -3.82 -19.12 -6.12
CA THR A 266 -3.19 -17.98 -5.43
C THR A 266 -3.28 -18.14 -3.91
N ALA A 267 -2.32 -17.58 -3.18
CA ALA A 267 -2.30 -17.70 -1.74
C ALA A 267 -3.48 -16.96 -1.07
N GLU A 268 -3.93 -15.87 -1.69
CA GLU A 268 -4.99 -14.98 -1.21
C GLU A 268 -6.37 -15.39 -1.74
N GLN A 269 -6.44 -16.31 -2.70
CA GLN A 269 -7.68 -16.88 -3.20
C GLN A 269 -8.70 -15.82 -3.69
N LEU A 270 -8.21 -14.72 -4.27
CA LEU A 270 -9.01 -13.53 -4.62
C LEU A 270 -10.03 -13.76 -5.74
N SER A 271 -9.85 -14.83 -6.50
CA SER A 271 -10.75 -15.23 -7.57
C SER A 271 -11.66 -16.37 -7.14
N SER A 272 -11.73 -16.65 -5.83
CA SER A 272 -12.65 -17.58 -5.18
C SER A 272 -13.36 -16.91 -3.99
N LEU A 273 -14.63 -17.25 -3.74
CA LEU A 273 -15.36 -16.78 -2.57
C LEU A 273 -14.66 -17.13 -1.25
N SER A 274 -14.65 -16.18 -0.33
CA SER A 274 -14.14 -16.36 1.02
C SER A 274 -15.01 -17.28 1.87
N ASP A 275 -14.42 -17.87 2.91
CA ASP A 275 -15.16 -18.70 3.88
C ASP A 275 -16.32 -17.92 4.51
N GLY A 276 -16.12 -16.63 4.81
CA GLY A 276 -17.17 -15.73 5.31
C GLY A 276 -18.31 -15.52 4.29
N SER A 277 -18.00 -15.36 3.01
CA SER A 277 -19.01 -15.29 1.96
C SER A 277 -19.80 -16.59 1.82
N ILE A 278 -19.11 -17.74 1.89
CA ILE A 278 -19.75 -19.06 1.84
C ILE A 278 -20.66 -19.27 3.05
N GLU A 279 -20.26 -18.81 4.24
CA GLU A 279 -21.09 -18.85 5.45
C GLU A 279 -22.34 -17.97 5.28
N ILE A 280 -22.19 -16.73 4.82
CA ILE A 280 -23.32 -15.84 4.52
C ILE A 280 -24.27 -16.48 3.50
N LEU A 281 -23.74 -17.09 2.43
CA LEU A 281 -24.55 -17.75 1.41
C LEU A 281 -25.32 -18.96 1.94
N ARG A 282 -24.77 -19.67 2.93
CA ARG A 282 -25.44 -20.80 3.61
C ARG A 282 -26.52 -20.35 4.58
N GLU A 283 -26.40 -19.16 5.16
CA GLU A 283 -27.41 -18.57 6.05
C GLU A 283 -28.63 -18.01 5.30
N ILE A 284 -28.54 -17.82 3.98
CA ILE A 284 -29.62 -17.25 3.18
C ILE A 284 -30.68 -18.31 2.86
N ASP A 285 -31.81 -18.22 3.57
CA ASP A 285 -32.96 -19.10 3.39
C ASP A 285 -33.98 -18.61 2.33
N SER A 286 -33.85 -17.37 1.83
CA SER A 286 -34.79 -16.76 0.88
C SER A 286 -34.22 -16.62 -0.53
N LEU A 287 -35.07 -16.71 -1.55
CA LEU A 287 -34.67 -16.53 -2.95
C LEU A 287 -34.28 -15.07 -3.19
N VAL A 288 -33.07 -14.84 -3.71
CA VAL A 288 -32.57 -13.51 -4.10
C VAL A 288 -32.17 -13.52 -5.57
N GLU A 289 -32.65 -12.53 -6.31
CA GLU A 289 -32.27 -12.28 -7.70
C GLU A 289 -31.27 -11.13 -7.77
N ILE A 290 -30.17 -11.33 -8.51
CA ILE A 290 -29.14 -10.32 -8.76
C ILE A 290 -29.11 -10.01 -10.26
N ASP A 291 -29.50 -8.80 -10.63
CA ASP A 291 -29.36 -8.29 -12.00
C ASP A 291 -28.08 -7.47 -12.10
N ALA A 292 -27.13 -7.90 -12.92
CA ALA A 292 -25.87 -7.22 -13.16
C ALA A 292 -25.87 -6.47 -14.49
N PHE A 293 -25.64 -5.16 -14.44
CA PHE A 293 -25.68 -4.25 -15.59
C PHE A 293 -24.26 -3.77 -15.90
N ILE A 294 -23.63 -4.35 -16.93
CA ILE A 294 -22.17 -4.24 -17.17
C ILE A 294 -21.88 -3.85 -18.63
N SER A 295 -21.01 -2.88 -18.85
CA SER A 295 -20.56 -2.51 -20.20
C SER A 295 -19.64 -3.56 -20.87
N PRO A 296 -19.58 -3.60 -22.22
CA PRO A 296 -18.62 -4.41 -22.97
C PRO A 296 -17.16 -4.05 -22.65
N SER A 297 -16.23 -5.01 -22.86
CA SER A 297 -14.81 -4.85 -22.52
C SER A 297 -14.08 -3.79 -23.36
N ASP A 298 -14.50 -3.62 -24.62
CA ASP A 298 -13.99 -2.62 -25.58
C ASP A 298 -14.43 -1.19 -25.23
N ALA A 299 -15.55 -1.05 -24.53
CA ALA A 299 -16.06 0.24 -24.06
C ALA A 299 -15.50 0.62 -22.68
N MET A 300 -14.71 -0.24 -22.02
CA MET A 300 -14.18 0.03 -20.69
C MET A 300 -12.77 0.63 -20.70
N PRO A 301 -12.47 1.53 -19.76
CA PRO A 301 -11.09 1.95 -19.53
C PRO A 301 -10.24 0.81 -18.96
N GLU A 302 -8.95 0.76 -19.34
CA GLU A 302 -7.99 -0.30 -18.95
C GLU A 302 -7.98 -0.53 -17.43
N GLN A 303 -8.04 0.56 -16.65
CA GLN A 303 -8.03 0.54 -15.19
C GLN A 303 -9.25 -0.15 -14.56
N TYR A 304 -10.37 -0.28 -15.28
CA TYR A 304 -11.60 -0.91 -14.80
C TYR A 304 -11.80 -2.33 -15.34
N VAL A 305 -10.97 -2.77 -16.29
CA VAL A 305 -11.02 -4.12 -16.85
C VAL A 305 -10.86 -5.17 -15.76
N GLN A 306 -9.93 -4.95 -14.82
CA GLN A 306 -9.71 -5.90 -13.72
C GLN A 306 -10.90 -5.94 -12.74
N THR A 307 -11.46 -4.78 -12.36
CA THR A 307 -12.64 -4.69 -11.50
C THR A 307 -13.84 -5.40 -12.12
N ARG A 308 -14.06 -5.22 -13.43
CA ARG A 308 -15.10 -5.93 -14.19
C ARG A 308 -14.91 -7.44 -14.11
N ILE A 309 -13.68 -7.92 -14.25
CA ILE A 309 -13.39 -9.36 -14.22
C ILE A 309 -13.59 -9.93 -12.82
N ASN A 310 -13.15 -9.22 -11.79
CA ASN A 310 -13.38 -9.60 -10.40
C ASN A 310 -14.89 -9.67 -10.10
N LEU A 311 -15.66 -8.68 -10.58
CA LEU A 311 -17.12 -8.66 -10.45
C LEU A 311 -17.78 -9.85 -11.12
N LEU A 312 -17.49 -10.08 -12.41
CA LEU A 312 -18.05 -11.21 -13.15
C LEU A 312 -17.64 -12.55 -12.56
N THR A 313 -16.43 -12.65 -12.02
CA THR A 313 -15.95 -13.86 -11.34
C THR A 313 -16.75 -14.09 -10.06
N ALA A 314 -16.82 -13.11 -9.16
CA ALA A 314 -17.55 -13.23 -7.90
C ALA A 314 -19.04 -13.57 -8.14
N LEU A 315 -19.69 -12.88 -9.09
CA LEU A 315 -21.08 -13.15 -9.45
C LEU A 315 -21.32 -14.58 -9.94
N ARG A 316 -20.44 -15.11 -10.81
CA ARG A 316 -20.55 -16.48 -11.31
C ARG A 316 -20.30 -17.52 -10.21
N GLU A 317 -19.44 -17.21 -9.25
CA GLU A 317 -19.20 -18.10 -8.12
C GLU A 317 -20.37 -18.11 -7.13
N ILE A 318 -21.00 -16.97 -6.89
CA ILE A 318 -22.19 -16.87 -6.03
C ILE A 318 -23.34 -17.69 -6.61
N ASP A 319 -23.60 -17.53 -7.92
CA ASP A 319 -24.63 -18.29 -8.65
C ASP A 319 -24.37 -19.81 -8.63
N ARG A 320 -23.09 -20.20 -8.54
CA ARG A 320 -22.66 -21.58 -8.52
C ARG A 320 -22.77 -22.22 -7.13
N GLU A 321 -22.34 -21.51 -6.10
CA GLU A 321 -22.29 -22.02 -4.71
C GLU A 321 -23.66 -22.00 -4.04
N SER A 322 -24.52 -21.03 -4.35
CA SER A 322 -25.86 -20.93 -3.77
C SER A 322 -26.95 -21.41 -4.71
N LYS A 323 -27.87 -22.22 -4.18
CA LYS A 323 -29.11 -22.59 -4.90
C LYS A 323 -30.22 -21.55 -4.76
N ASN A 324 -30.07 -20.62 -3.81
CA ASN A 324 -31.09 -19.63 -3.46
C ASN A 324 -30.79 -18.25 -4.06
N VAL A 325 -29.63 -18.06 -4.67
CA VAL A 325 -29.25 -16.83 -5.37
C VAL A 325 -29.20 -17.12 -6.86
N THR A 326 -29.88 -16.32 -7.66
CA THR A 326 -29.86 -16.42 -9.12
C THR A 326 -29.26 -15.13 -9.69
N VAL A 327 -28.29 -15.25 -10.57
CA VAL A 327 -27.58 -14.10 -11.16
C VAL A 327 -27.85 -13.99 -12.66
N GLU A 328 -28.42 -12.85 -13.08
CA GLU A 328 -28.58 -12.49 -14.49
C GLU A 328 -27.58 -11.39 -14.88
N ILE A 329 -26.76 -11.65 -15.90
CA ILE A 329 -25.75 -10.69 -16.38
C ILE A 329 -26.21 -10.07 -17.70
N HIS A 330 -26.53 -8.77 -17.68
CA HIS A 330 -26.87 -7.98 -18.84
C HIS A 330 -25.64 -7.18 -19.30
N THR A 331 -25.12 -7.51 -20.48
CA THR A 331 -24.15 -6.66 -21.18
C THR A 331 -24.87 -5.58 -21.96
N ILE A 332 -24.62 -4.31 -21.64
CA ILE A 332 -25.40 -3.17 -22.14
C ILE A 332 -24.51 -2.21 -22.90
N SER A 333 -24.93 -1.86 -24.12
CA SER A 333 -24.45 -0.69 -24.86
C SER A 333 -25.40 0.50 -24.68
N ALA A 334 -24.92 1.73 -24.86
CA ALA A 334 -25.71 2.96 -24.71
C ALA A 334 -27.02 2.97 -25.53
N GLU A 335 -27.06 2.23 -26.64
CA GLU A 335 -28.20 2.14 -27.56
C GLU A 335 -29.26 1.10 -27.14
N ASP A 336 -29.01 0.28 -26.11
CA ASP A 336 -29.89 -0.82 -25.71
C ASP A 336 -31.03 -0.36 -24.79
N ASN A 337 -32.24 -0.92 -24.96
CA ASN A 337 -33.37 -0.68 -24.04
C ASN A 337 -33.05 -1.03 -22.57
N ALA A 338 -32.04 -1.88 -22.34
CA ALA A 338 -31.56 -2.26 -21.03
C ALA A 338 -30.89 -1.10 -20.26
N SER A 339 -30.31 -0.10 -20.94
CA SER A 339 -29.70 1.07 -20.28
C SER A 339 -30.75 1.90 -19.51
N THR A 340 -31.90 2.15 -20.16
CA THR A 340 -33.03 2.88 -19.54
C THR A 340 -33.67 2.12 -18.37
N THR A 341 -33.50 0.80 -18.33
CA THR A 341 -34.00 -0.05 -17.24
C THR A 341 -33.01 -0.03 -16.06
N ALA A 342 -31.71 -0.09 -16.35
CA ALA A 342 -30.65 0.04 -15.35
C ALA A 342 -30.74 1.37 -14.60
N GLU A 343 -30.91 2.49 -15.33
CA GLU A 343 -31.04 3.82 -14.72
C GLU A 343 -32.28 3.95 -13.84
N LYS A 344 -33.41 3.33 -14.22
CA LYS A 344 -34.62 3.26 -13.36
C LYS A 344 -34.40 2.51 -12.06
N TYR A 345 -33.51 1.52 -12.06
CA TYR A 345 -33.13 0.78 -10.86
C TYR A 345 -32.02 1.45 -10.04
N GLY A 346 -31.60 2.66 -10.43
CA GLY A 346 -30.61 3.45 -9.71
C GLY A 346 -29.16 3.11 -10.06
N ILE A 347 -28.91 2.50 -11.23
CA ILE A 347 -27.55 2.31 -11.75
C ILE A 347 -27.08 3.60 -12.41
N GLU A 348 -25.89 4.06 -12.05
CA GLU A 348 -25.33 5.33 -12.52
C GLU A 348 -24.44 5.12 -13.74
N ASN A 349 -24.69 5.92 -14.79
CA ASN A 349 -23.76 6.05 -15.90
C ASN A 349 -22.66 7.05 -15.53
N GLN A 350 -21.39 6.66 -15.69
CA GLN A 350 -20.26 7.54 -15.37
C GLN A 350 -19.97 8.60 -16.44
N ASN A 351 -20.66 8.56 -17.58
CA ASN A 351 -20.56 9.62 -18.58
C ASN A 351 -21.26 10.90 -18.10
N GLY A 352 -20.47 11.93 -17.78
CA GLY A 352 -20.99 13.21 -17.28
C GLY A 352 -21.41 13.20 -15.80
N ALA A 353 -20.98 12.21 -15.02
CA ALA A 353 -21.16 12.20 -13.57
C ALA A 353 -20.43 13.37 -12.89
N GLU A 354 -20.95 13.88 -11.78
CA GLU A 354 -20.31 14.92 -10.95
C GLU A 354 -20.02 14.35 -9.55
N PRO A 355 -18.73 14.16 -9.18
CA PRO A 355 -17.51 14.45 -9.94
C PRO A 355 -17.25 13.46 -11.09
N PRO A 356 -16.60 13.90 -12.18
CA PRO A 356 -16.34 13.03 -13.33
C PRO A 356 -15.32 11.95 -13.00
N LEU A 357 -15.54 10.75 -13.53
CA LEU A 357 -14.59 9.67 -13.43
C LEU A 357 -13.31 10.01 -14.20
N PHE A 358 -12.17 10.16 -13.53
CA PHE A 358 -10.89 10.38 -14.21
C PHE A 358 -10.20 9.06 -14.51
N VAL A 359 -9.76 8.89 -15.76
CA VAL A 359 -8.97 7.74 -16.20
C VAL A 359 -7.66 8.25 -16.81
N GLN A 360 -6.59 7.47 -16.64
CA GLN A 360 -5.33 7.71 -17.32
C GLN A 360 -5.37 7.09 -18.73
N GLU A 361 -5.30 7.93 -19.76
CA GLU A 361 -5.08 7.50 -21.15
C GLU A 361 -3.80 8.18 -21.65
N GLU A 362 -2.90 7.41 -22.29
CA GLU A 362 -1.61 7.89 -22.81
C GLU A 362 -0.77 8.68 -21.77
N GLY A 363 -0.86 8.31 -20.50
CA GLY A 363 -0.12 8.95 -19.41
C GLY A 363 -0.70 10.30 -18.94
N ARG A 364 -1.87 10.74 -19.45
CA ARG A 364 -2.59 11.92 -18.97
C ARG A 364 -3.94 11.54 -18.37
N PHE A 365 -4.33 12.20 -17.29
CA PHE A 365 -5.65 12.04 -16.70
C PHE A 365 -6.66 12.89 -17.47
N MET A 366 -7.68 12.23 -17.98
CA MET A 366 -8.80 12.88 -18.67
C MET A 366 -10.11 12.41 -18.02
N PRO A 367 -11.13 13.29 -17.94
CA PRO A 367 -12.45 12.84 -17.54
C PRO A 367 -12.96 11.83 -18.57
N TRP A 368 -13.52 10.73 -18.08
CA TRP A 368 -14.13 9.71 -18.91
C TRP A 368 -15.40 10.26 -19.55
N GLN A 369 -15.48 10.16 -20.87
CA GLN A 369 -16.58 10.75 -21.67
C GLN A 369 -17.33 9.70 -22.49
N LYS A 370 -17.21 8.42 -22.12
CA LYS A 370 -17.95 7.31 -22.74
C LYS A 370 -18.90 6.70 -21.72
N ASP A 371 -20.00 6.12 -22.19
CA ASP A 371 -20.95 5.45 -21.32
C ASP A 371 -20.31 4.24 -20.65
N LEU A 372 -20.42 4.19 -19.32
CA LEU A 372 -19.83 3.14 -18.51
C LEU A 372 -20.79 2.74 -17.40
N TYR A 373 -21.25 1.50 -17.47
CA TYR A 373 -22.12 0.86 -16.50
C TYR A 373 -21.37 -0.30 -15.83
N LEU A 374 -21.37 -0.29 -14.50
CA LEU A 374 -20.81 -1.36 -13.67
C LEU A 374 -21.58 -1.44 -12.36
N GLY A 375 -22.88 -1.75 -12.44
CA GLY A 375 -23.79 -1.71 -11.29
C GLY A 375 -24.60 -2.99 -11.13
N LEU A 376 -25.15 -3.18 -9.93
CA LEU A 376 -25.88 -4.39 -9.54
C LEU A 376 -27.21 -4.03 -8.88
N VAL A 377 -28.24 -4.84 -9.11
CA VAL A 377 -29.55 -4.71 -8.46
C VAL A 377 -29.88 -6.02 -7.76
N PHE A 378 -30.23 -5.94 -6.48
CA PHE A 378 -30.58 -7.07 -5.64
C PHE A 378 -32.07 -7.00 -5.30
N LYS A 379 -32.79 -8.09 -5.53
CA LYS A 379 -34.20 -8.23 -5.18
C LYS A 379 -34.38 -9.45 -4.27
N GLY A 380 -34.96 -9.24 -3.10
CA GLY A 380 -35.23 -10.34 -2.16
C GLY A 380 -36.34 -10.03 -1.18
N SER A 381 -36.46 -10.85 -0.14
CA SER A 381 -37.51 -10.74 0.87
C SER A 381 -37.47 -9.44 1.69
N GLY A 382 -36.26 -8.88 1.90
CA GLY A 382 -36.03 -7.63 2.62
C GLY A 382 -36.34 -6.36 1.82
N GLY A 383 -36.49 -6.45 0.50
CA GLY A 383 -36.74 -5.32 -0.40
C GLY A 383 -35.86 -5.35 -1.65
N GLN A 384 -35.73 -4.21 -2.31
CA GLN A 384 -34.83 -4.00 -3.43
C GLN A 384 -33.74 -3.01 -3.03
N GLN A 385 -32.47 -3.34 -3.32
CA GLN A 385 -31.33 -2.47 -3.12
C GLN A 385 -30.41 -2.55 -4.33
N SER A 386 -29.83 -1.41 -4.74
CA SER A 386 -28.89 -1.36 -5.85
C SER A 386 -27.53 -0.85 -5.41
N ILE A 387 -26.50 -1.30 -6.12
CA ILE A 387 -25.14 -0.79 -6.09
C ILE A 387 -25.01 0.06 -7.36
N PRO A 388 -25.03 1.41 -7.25
CA PRO A 388 -25.09 2.28 -8.43
C PRO A 388 -23.89 2.11 -9.36
N PHE A 389 -22.70 1.97 -8.79
CA PHE A 389 -21.46 1.73 -9.52
C PHE A 389 -20.41 1.05 -8.64
N VAL A 390 -19.70 0.07 -9.17
CA VAL A 390 -18.61 -0.64 -8.48
C VAL A 390 -17.28 0.04 -8.78
N PHE A 391 -16.78 0.80 -7.80
CA PHE A 391 -15.49 1.48 -7.91
C PHE A 391 -14.32 0.51 -7.83
N LYS A 392 -13.21 0.81 -8.53
CA LYS A 392 -12.07 -0.11 -8.68
C LYS A 392 -11.28 -0.38 -7.39
N GLY A 393 -11.32 0.53 -6.40
CA GLY A 393 -10.64 0.30 -5.12
C GLY A 393 -11.52 -0.25 -4.00
N LEU A 394 -12.77 -0.65 -4.30
CA LEU A 394 -13.63 -1.37 -3.35
C LEU A 394 -13.57 -2.89 -3.63
N PRO A 395 -13.40 -3.74 -2.60
CA PRO A 395 -13.51 -5.19 -2.76
C PRO A 395 -14.91 -5.56 -3.24
N VAL A 396 -15.00 -6.10 -4.46
CA VAL A 396 -16.28 -6.38 -5.11
C VAL A 396 -17.10 -7.41 -4.33
N GLU A 397 -16.44 -8.43 -3.79
CA GLU A 397 -17.06 -9.47 -2.97
C GLU A 397 -17.75 -8.89 -1.73
N TYR A 398 -17.09 -7.97 -1.01
CA TYR A 398 -17.64 -7.31 0.17
C TYR A 398 -18.91 -6.52 -0.17
N GLU A 399 -18.89 -5.74 -1.25
CA GLU A 399 -20.03 -4.93 -1.69
C GLU A 399 -21.24 -5.79 -2.03
N ILE A 400 -21.01 -6.93 -2.71
CA ILE A 400 -22.06 -7.90 -3.03
C ILE A 400 -22.60 -8.55 -1.76
N MET A 401 -21.73 -9.11 -0.91
CA MET A 401 -22.15 -9.86 0.29
C MET A 401 -22.86 -8.98 1.32
N ARG A 402 -22.40 -7.75 1.52
CA ARG A 402 -23.07 -6.76 2.38
C ARG A 402 -24.48 -6.48 1.89
N THR A 403 -24.64 -6.21 0.59
CA THR A 403 -25.95 -5.89 0.00
C THR A 403 -26.86 -7.11 0.02
N LEU A 404 -26.31 -8.29 -0.28
CA LEU A 404 -27.00 -9.56 -0.22
C LEU A 404 -27.52 -9.85 1.21
N LYS A 405 -26.68 -9.69 2.25
CA LYS A 405 -27.07 -9.84 3.66
C LYS A 405 -28.18 -8.88 4.05
N THR A 406 -28.12 -7.64 3.56
CA THR A 406 -29.13 -6.60 3.84
C THR A 406 -30.48 -6.92 3.18
N VAL A 407 -30.47 -7.48 1.98
CA VAL A 407 -31.68 -7.83 1.21
C VAL A 407 -32.26 -9.19 1.61
N ALA A 408 -31.42 -10.12 2.08
CA ALA A 408 -31.83 -11.46 2.50
C ALA A 408 -32.20 -11.58 4.00
N GLY A 409 -31.64 -10.73 4.86
CA GLY A 409 -31.77 -10.84 6.32
C GLY A 409 -33.02 -10.19 6.94
N PRO A 410 -33.25 -10.38 8.25
CA PRO A 410 -34.34 -9.72 8.98
C PRO A 410 -34.13 -8.19 9.05
N LYS A 411 -35.21 -7.42 8.93
CA LYS A 411 -35.20 -5.94 8.78
C LYS A 411 -34.54 -5.14 9.92
N THR A 412 -34.25 -5.72 11.08
CA THR A 412 -33.77 -4.98 12.25
C THR A 412 -32.24 -4.82 12.24
N LYS A 413 -31.76 -3.65 11.83
CA LYS A 413 -30.35 -3.26 11.93
C LYS A 413 -29.92 -3.06 13.39
N LYS A 414 -28.66 -3.35 13.70
CA LYS A 414 -28.00 -2.96 14.97
C LYS A 414 -27.95 -1.44 15.09
N LYS A 415 -27.99 -0.91 16.32
CA LYS A 415 -28.03 0.53 16.61
C LYS A 415 -26.64 1.08 16.92
N LEU A 416 -26.20 2.07 16.14
CA LEU A 416 -24.95 2.79 16.36
C LEU A 416 -25.26 4.22 16.82
N GLY A 417 -24.84 4.58 18.03
CA GLY A 417 -24.99 5.95 18.54
C GLY A 417 -23.78 6.82 18.20
N VAL A 418 -23.99 7.93 17.50
CA VAL A 418 -22.95 8.94 17.24
C VAL A 418 -23.12 10.07 18.26
N PHE A 419 -22.13 10.24 19.15
CA PHE A 419 -22.21 11.25 20.19
C PHE A 419 -22.01 12.65 19.60
N SER A 420 -22.93 13.57 19.90
CA SER A 420 -22.95 14.91 19.31
C SER A 420 -21.83 15.78 19.90
N THR A 421 -20.79 16.02 19.10
CA THR A 421 -19.64 16.89 19.40
C THR A 421 -19.60 18.09 18.44
N ASP A 422 -18.60 18.97 18.54
CA ASP A 422 -18.44 20.07 17.56
C ASP A 422 -18.05 19.57 16.15
N ALA A 423 -17.78 18.27 15.98
CA ALA A 423 -17.56 17.64 14.67
C ALA A 423 -18.91 17.28 14.02
N PRO A 424 -19.32 17.94 12.91
CA PRO A 424 -20.64 17.75 12.32
C PRO A 424 -20.73 16.49 11.44
N MET A 425 -20.51 15.31 12.04
CA MET A 425 -20.48 14.03 11.33
C MET A 425 -21.81 13.68 10.64
N MET A 426 -22.93 14.08 11.25
CA MET A 426 -24.28 13.85 10.72
C MET A 426 -24.70 14.88 9.65
N GLY A 427 -23.82 15.84 9.34
CA GLY A 427 -24.13 17.00 8.51
C GLY A 427 -24.87 18.08 9.28
N SER A 428 -24.97 19.27 8.70
CA SER A 428 -25.75 20.38 9.27
C SER A 428 -26.83 20.80 8.28
N PRO A 429 -28.10 20.92 8.70
CA PRO A 429 -29.14 21.43 7.81
C PRO A 429 -28.84 22.89 7.42
N GLY A 430 -28.95 23.19 6.13
CA GLY A 430 -28.74 24.55 5.63
C GLY A 430 -29.75 25.53 6.22
N MET A 431 -29.34 26.78 6.44
CA MET A 431 -30.25 27.84 6.88
C MET A 431 -31.34 28.06 5.83
N GLY A 432 -32.58 27.71 6.17
CA GLY A 432 -33.77 28.02 5.39
C GLY A 432 -34.61 29.08 6.11
N MET A 433 -34.93 30.17 5.43
CA MET A 433 -35.97 31.12 5.87
C MET A 433 -37.26 30.78 5.15
N MET A 434 -38.38 30.66 5.89
CA MET A 434 -39.72 30.45 5.30
C MET A 434 -39.78 29.28 4.29
N GLY A 435 -39.22 28.12 4.65
CA GLY A 435 -39.34 26.90 3.83
C GLY A 435 -38.53 26.88 2.52
N PHE A 436 -37.75 27.93 2.23
CA PHE A 436 -36.79 27.92 1.12
C PHE A 436 -35.38 27.62 1.64
N SER A 437 -34.81 26.49 1.20
CA SER A 437 -33.41 26.13 1.45
C SER A 437 -32.51 27.06 0.65
N MET A 438 -31.75 27.94 1.32
CA MET A 438 -30.82 28.89 0.66
C MET A 438 -29.41 28.30 0.42
N GLY A 439 -29.25 26.97 0.54
CA GLY A 439 -27.93 26.33 0.48
C GLY A 439 -27.07 26.67 1.71
N GLY A 440 -26.01 25.89 1.94
CA GLY A 440 -25.10 26.05 3.09
C GLY A 440 -25.23 25.00 4.19
N GLY A 441 -25.98 23.92 3.95
CA GLY A 441 -25.88 22.71 4.78
C GLY A 441 -24.70 21.85 4.33
N THR A 442 -23.97 21.27 5.28
CA THR A 442 -22.92 20.29 4.97
C THR A 442 -23.52 18.89 4.94
N PRO A 443 -23.21 18.06 3.92
CA PRO A 443 -23.64 16.67 3.93
C PRO A 443 -23.02 15.91 5.13
N PRO A 444 -23.62 14.79 5.55
CA PRO A 444 -22.98 13.88 6.49
C PRO A 444 -21.64 13.38 5.92
N TRP A 445 -20.69 13.06 6.79
CA TRP A 445 -19.40 12.53 6.35
C TRP A 445 -19.57 11.17 5.67
N GLU A 446 -18.68 10.82 4.75
CA GLU A 446 -18.73 9.57 3.98
C GLU A 446 -18.70 8.33 4.88
N VAL A 447 -17.99 8.39 6.00
CA VAL A 447 -18.00 7.32 7.02
C VAL A 447 -19.40 7.03 7.56
N ILE A 448 -20.22 8.07 7.78
CA ILE A 448 -21.59 7.92 8.27
C ILE A 448 -22.48 7.37 7.17
N THR A 449 -22.28 7.81 5.93
CA THR A 449 -22.99 7.28 4.76
C THR A 449 -22.72 5.78 4.58
N GLU A 450 -21.47 5.33 4.72
CA GLU A 450 -21.11 3.92 4.69
C GLU A 450 -21.70 3.13 5.87
N LEU A 451 -21.61 3.64 7.10
CA LEU A 451 -22.14 2.96 8.29
C LEU A 451 -23.67 2.82 8.25
N ARG A 452 -24.41 3.79 7.71
CA ARG A 452 -25.87 3.73 7.54
C ARG A 452 -26.33 2.59 6.63
N LYS A 453 -25.46 2.11 5.72
CA LYS A 453 -25.78 0.95 4.88
C LYS A 453 -26.02 -0.29 5.73
N GLN A 454 -25.29 -0.45 6.84
CA GLN A 454 -25.31 -1.64 7.71
C GLN A 454 -26.04 -1.42 9.05
N TYR A 455 -25.88 -0.24 9.67
CA TYR A 455 -26.37 0.08 11.00
C TYR A 455 -27.52 1.10 10.96
N ASP A 456 -28.37 1.08 11.99
CA ASP A 456 -29.27 2.19 12.32
C ASP A 456 -28.47 3.25 13.09
N VAL A 457 -27.99 4.27 12.37
CA VAL A 457 -27.11 5.32 12.93
C VAL A 457 -27.95 6.45 13.49
N GLN A 458 -27.87 6.66 14.80
CA GLN A 458 -28.64 7.67 15.53
C GLN A 458 -27.71 8.69 16.19
N GLU A 459 -28.08 9.97 16.17
CA GLU A 459 -27.33 11.00 16.87
C GLU A 459 -27.73 11.05 18.35
N VAL A 460 -26.74 11.04 19.24
CA VAL A 460 -26.90 11.09 20.69
C VAL A 460 -26.62 12.52 21.15
N THR A 461 -27.68 13.28 21.40
CA THR A 461 -27.61 14.73 21.72
C THR A 461 -27.60 15.06 23.23
N GLY A 462 -27.68 14.03 24.08
CA GLY A 462 -27.56 14.11 25.55
C GLY A 462 -28.63 13.28 26.28
N GLY A 463 -28.42 13.02 27.57
CA GLY A 463 -29.35 12.28 28.44
C GLY A 463 -28.74 11.01 29.06
N THR A 464 -29.51 10.32 29.93
CA THR A 464 -29.06 9.08 30.58
C THR A 464 -29.10 7.91 29.58
N ILE A 465 -27.93 7.43 29.17
CA ILE A 465 -27.77 6.28 28.28
C ILE A 465 -27.63 5.01 29.12
N ASN A 466 -28.50 4.03 28.90
CA ASN A 466 -28.47 2.75 29.59
C ASN A 466 -27.84 1.65 28.72
N LYS A 467 -27.37 0.59 29.38
CA LYS A 467 -26.83 -0.59 28.71
C LYS A 467 -27.90 -1.25 27.82
N GLY A 468 -27.60 -1.39 26.53
CA GLY A 468 -28.49 -1.98 25.53
C GLY A 468 -29.26 -0.98 24.67
N ASP A 469 -29.14 0.33 24.94
CA ASP A 469 -29.73 1.37 24.08
C ASP A 469 -29.04 1.42 22.71
N TYR A 470 -27.72 1.22 22.71
CA TYR A 470 -26.85 1.18 21.54
C TYR A 470 -25.93 -0.04 21.61
N ASP A 471 -25.67 -0.67 20.46
CA ASP A 471 -24.72 -1.79 20.34
C ASP A 471 -23.27 -1.28 20.37
N ALA A 472 -23.03 -0.08 19.85
CA ALA A 472 -21.77 0.64 19.97
C ALA A 472 -21.98 2.16 19.96
N LEU A 473 -21.03 2.90 20.52
CA LEU A 473 -20.96 4.36 20.49
C LEU A 473 -19.73 4.85 19.72
N LEU A 474 -19.92 5.89 18.91
CA LEU A 474 -18.85 6.58 18.17
C LEU A 474 -18.72 8.00 18.68
N VAL A 475 -17.53 8.36 19.18
CA VAL A 475 -17.23 9.67 19.75
C VAL A 475 -16.02 10.25 19.04
N VAL A 476 -16.21 11.41 18.39
CA VAL A 476 -15.14 12.10 17.66
C VAL A 476 -14.85 13.44 18.32
N GLN A 477 -13.60 13.65 18.70
CA GLN A 477 -13.10 14.84 19.38
C GLN A 477 -13.84 15.17 20.69
N PRO A 478 -13.84 14.27 21.70
CA PRO A 478 -14.42 14.54 23.02
C PRO A 478 -13.86 15.81 23.68
N SER A 479 -12.69 16.32 23.27
CA SER A 479 -12.15 17.62 23.73
C SER A 479 -13.00 18.85 23.42
N THR A 480 -14.04 18.69 22.60
CA THR A 480 -15.02 19.75 22.30
C THR A 480 -16.25 19.73 23.20
N LEU A 481 -16.41 18.70 24.03
CA LEU A 481 -17.53 18.57 24.96
C LEU A 481 -17.39 19.53 26.15
N ASP A 482 -18.54 19.93 26.72
CA ASP A 482 -18.60 20.58 28.03
C ASP A 482 -18.53 19.53 29.16
N ASN A 483 -18.40 19.98 30.41
CA ASN A 483 -18.29 19.06 31.55
C ASN A 483 -19.54 18.19 31.74
N ALA A 484 -20.74 18.69 31.42
CA ALA A 484 -21.98 17.94 31.62
C ALA A 484 -22.09 16.77 30.64
N LYS A 485 -21.89 17.04 29.35
CA LYS A 485 -21.85 16.01 28.30
C LYS A 485 -20.69 15.05 28.46
N LEU A 486 -19.54 15.52 28.95
CA LEU A 486 -18.40 14.65 29.24
C LEU A 486 -18.72 13.68 30.39
N ASP A 487 -19.39 14.14 31.45
CA ASP A 487 -19.81 13.29 32.56
C ASP A 487 -20.88 12.26 32.10
N GLU A 488 -21.77 12.62 31.16
CA GLU A 488 -22.71 11.69 30.50
C GLU A 488 -22.00 10.61 29.67
N LEU A 489 -20.99 10.99 28.88
CA LEU A 489 -20.17 10.04 28.12
C LEU A 489 -19.44 9.07 29.05
N ILE A 490 -18.84 9.59 30.13
CA ILE A 490 -18.16 8.80 31.16
C ILE A 490 -19.14 7.79 31.79
N ALA A 491 -20.38 8.20 32.06
CA ALA A 491 -21.41 7.32 32.58
C ALA A 491 -21.78 6.21 31.58
N ALA A 492 -21.91 6.53 30.29
CA ALA A 492 -22.19 5.54 29.25
C ALA A 492 -21.07 4.49 29.10
N ILE A 493 -19.81 4.93 29.16
CA ILE A 493 -18.64 4.03 29.15
C ILE A 493 -18.63 3.14 30.40
N LYS A 494 -18.94 3.71 31.58
CA LYS A 494 -19.05 2.96 32.83
C LYS A 494 -20.22 1.96 32.84
N ALA A 495 -21.30 2.24 32.11
CA ALA A 495 -22.40 1.29 31.93
C ALA A 495 -21.99 0.06 31.08
N GLY A 496 -20.81 0.09 30.46
CA GLY A 496 -20.25 -1.00 29.67
C GLY A 496 -20.72 -1.02 28.23
N ILE A 497 -21.07 0.14 27.67
CA ILE A 497 -21.39 0.28 26.24
C ILE A 497 -20.07 0.33 25.45
N PRO A 498 -19.86 -0.55 24.45
CA PRO A 498 -18.68 -0.52 23.60
C PRO A 498 -18.52 0.85 22.93
N THR A 499 -17.36 1.50 23.08
CA THR A 499 -17.18 2.89 22.60
C THR A 499 -15.90 3.06 21.79
N ALA A 500 -16.00 3.66 20.60
CA ALA A 500 -14.89 4.12 19.78
C ALA A 500 -14.64 5.61 20.04
N ILE A 501 -13.41 5.97 20.40
CA ILE A 501 -13.02 7.35 20.67
C ILE A 501 -11.90 7.75 19.71
N PHE A 502 -12.12 8.83 18.96
CA PHE A 502 -11.12 9.46 18.08
C PHE A 502 -10.78 10.83 18.65
N GLU A 503 -9.53 11.05 19.03
CA GLU A 503 -9.07 12.34 19.57
C GLU A 503 -7.78 12.76 18.88
N ASP A 504 -7.78 13.97 18.34
CA ASP A 504 -6.70 14.48 17.50
C ASP A 504 -6.07 15.76 18.08
N PRO A 505 -4.75 15.77 18.31
CA PRO A 505 -4.01 16.96 18.70
C PRO A 505 -4.11 18.11 17.70
N LEU A 506 -4.11 17.82 16.39
CA LEU A 506 -4.11 18.79 15.29
C LEU A 506 -4.84 18.22 14.05
N PRO A 507 -6.19 18.34 13.99
CA PRO A 507 -6.97 17.99 12.81
C PRO A 507 -6.58 18.86 11.61
N LEU A 508 -6.23 18.23 10.49
CA LEU A 508 -5.79 18.91 9.27
C LEU A 508 -6.74 18.73 8.09
N ILE A 509 -7.32 17.55 7.92
CA ILE A 509 -8.05 17.19 6.70
C ILE A 509 -9.47 17.72 6.76
N GLN A 510 -10.17 17.46 7.88
CA GLN A 510 -11.56 17.86 8.05
C GLN A 510 -11.63 19.28 8.63
N GLY A 511 -11.78 20.27 7.74
CA GLY A 511 -11.75 21.69 8.10
C GLY A 511 -12.82 22.08 9.12
N GLY A 512 -12.45 22.91 10.11
CA GLY A 512 -13.40 23.51 11.07
C GLY A 512 -13.38 22.92 12.48
N ILE A 513 -12.70 21.79 12.70
CA ILE A 513 -12.58 21.14 14.00
C ILE A 513 -11.43 21.77 14.81
N THR A 514 -11.61 21.91 16.12
CA THR A 514 -10.54 22.37 17.03
C THR A 514 -9.75 21.21 17.59
N GLY A 515 -8.42 21.26 17.48
CA GLY A 515 -7.53 20.26 18.08
C GLY A 515 -7.63 20.24 19.61
N THR A 516 -7.13 19.15 20.21
CA THR A 516 -7.22 18.89 21.66
C THR A 516 -6.78 20.11 22.49
N TYR A 517 -5.66 20.73 22.11
CA TYR A 517 -5.00 21.80 22.87
C TYR A 517 -5.44 23.22 22.50
N ASP A 518 -6.27 23.39 21.46
CA ASP A 518 -6.76 24.68 21.02
C ASP A 518 -8.05 25.06 21.78
N PRO A 519 -8.30 26.35 22.06
CA PRO A 519 -9.56 26.77 22.67
C PRO A 519 -10.73 26.44 21.74
N ARG A 520 -11.88 26.06 22.32
CA ARG A 520 -13.09 25.73 21.57
C ARG A 520 -13.51 26.92 20.70
N ARG A 521 -13.86 26.67 19.44
CA ARG A 521 -14.31 27.73 18.53
C ARG A 521 -15.75 28.10 18.84
N ASN A 522 -16.07 29.38 18.75
CA ASN A 522 -17.44 29.85 18.84
C ASN A 522 -18.02 29.91 17.42
N ASN A 523 -18.99 29.03 17.13
CA ASN A 523 -19.68 29.00 15.84
C ASN A 523 -20.80 30.04 15.71
N GLN A 524 -21.06 30.85 16.74
CA GLN A 524 -21.98 31.99 16.65
C GLN A 524 -21.26 33.19 16.02
N GLN A 525 -21.67 33.57 14.79
CA GLN A 525 -21.28 34.86 14.23
C GLN A 525 -21.84 35.97 15.13
N GLY A 526 -20.94 36.72 15.76
CA GLY A 526 -21.31 37.97 16.41
C GLY A 526 -21.98 38.89 15.39
N GLY A 527 -23.10 39.51 15.77
CA GLY A 527 -23.74 40.52 14.92
C GLY A 527 -22.75 41.62 14.54
N PRO A 528 -22.92 42.27 13.37
CA PRO A 528 -22.00 43.31 12.92
C PRO A 528 -21.80 44.39 14.01
N GLY A 529 -20.58 44.50 14.52
CA GLY A 529 -20.20 45.45 15.57
C GLY A 529 -20.19 44.94 17.01
N GLN A 530 -20.52 43.67 17.27
CA GLN A 530 -20.32 43.05 18.58
C GLN A 530 -19.00 42.28 18.65
N PRO A 531 -18.24 42.37 19.76
CA PRO A 531 -17.08 41.50 19.97
C PRO A 531 -17.54 40.03 19.94
N PRO A 532 -16.74 39.12 19.35
CA PRO A 532 -17.10 37.70 19.30
C PRO A 532 -17.37 37.18 20.71
N PRO A 533 -18.46 36.42 20.93
CA PRO A 533 -18.77 35.92 22.26
C PRO A 533 -17.64 35.01 22.77
N THR A 534 -17.41 35.01 24.08
CA THR A 534 -16.35 34.23 24.70
C THR A 534 -16.47 32.75 24.32
N PRO A 535 -15.35 32.06 23.99
CA PRO A 535 -15.33 30.62 23.76
C PRO A 535 -16.04 29.85 24.89
N PRO A 536 -16.85 28.83 24.59
CA PRO A 536 -17.39 27.96 25.63
C PRO A 536 -16.26 27.24 26.37
N GLU A 537 -16.44 26.98 27.67
CA GLU A 537 -15.46 26.20 28.45
C GLU A 537 -15.42 24.75 27.96
N LYS A 538 -14.20 24.19 27.86
CA LYS A 538 -13.98 22.77 27.55
C LYS A 538 -14.12 21.93 28.83
N GLY A 539 -14.65 20.72 28.69
CA GLY A 539 -14.66 19.72 29.76
C GLY A 539 -13.25 19.27 30.16
N ASP A 540 -13.08 18.81 31.40
CA ASP A 540 -11.80 18.29 31.87
C ASP A 540 -11.55 16.86 31.39
N LEU A 541 -10.84 16.74 30.26
CA LEU A 541 -10.47 15.46 29.65
C LEU A 541 -9.65 14.53 30.55
N ASN A 542 -8.98 15.06 31.58
CA ASN A 542 -8.22 14.20 32.50
C ASN A 542 -9.13 13.17 33.18
N LYS A 543 -10.41 13.50 33.41
CA LYS A 543 -11.41 12.55 33.91
C LYS A 543 -11.58 11.33 33.00
N LEU A 544 -11.59 11.54 31.69
CA LEU A 544 -11.73 10.48 30.69
C LEU A 544 -10.44 9.64 30.63
N TRP A 545 -9.28 10.29 30.61
CA TRP A 545 -7.98 9.61 30.59
C TRP A 545 -7.72 8.79 31.85
N ASP A 546 -8.16 9.28 33.02
CA ASP A 546 -8.06 8.57 34.29
C ASP A 546 -9.01 7.36 34.38
N LEU A 547 -10.21 7.45 33.77
CA LEU A 547 -11.13 6.32 33.63
C LEU A 547 -10.54 5.23 32.73
N LEU A 548 -9.91 5.63 31.62
CA LEU A 548 -9.34 4.72 30.63
C LEU A 548 -7.97 4.18 31.02
N GLY A 549 -7.31 4.77 32.02
CA GLY A 549 -5.96 4.37 32.44
C GLY A 549 -4.88 4.68 31.39
N VAL A 550 -5.01 5.78 30.65
CA VAL A 550 -4.12 6.13 29.54
C VAL A 550 -3.56 7.55 29.71
N HIS A 551 -2.31 7.77 29.31
CA HIS A 551 -1.78 9.12 29.09
C HIS A 551 -1.82 9.46 27.60
N PHE A 552 -2.50 10.57 27.27
CA PHE A 552 -2.60 11.06 25.90
C PHE A 552 -1.43 11.99 25.56
N ASN A 553 -0.78 11.70 24.44
CA ASN A 553 0.30 12.41 23.75
C ASN A 553 1.64 12.54 24.49
N MET A 554 1.63 12.44 25.82
CA MET A 554 2.76 12.79 26.67
C MET A 554 2.96 11.77 27.77
N ASP A 555 4.13 11.11 27.77
CA ASP A 555 4.59 10.35 28.93
C ASP A 555 5.10 11.31 30.01
N PRO A 556 4.50 11.31 31.23
CA PRO A 556 4.97 12.11 32.35
C PRO A 556 6.47 11.95 32.64
N ASN A 557 7.02 10.74 32.50
CA ASN A 557 8.43 10.46 32.77
C ASN A 557 9.33 11.07 31.72
N GLU A 558 9.04 10.85 30.43
CA GLU A 558 9.77 11.41 29.30
C GLU A 558 9.76 12.95 29.35
N ARG A 559 8.59 13.54 29.62
CA ARG A 559 8.42 15.00 29.73
C ARG A 559 9.25 15.57 30.86
N LEU A 560 9.20 14.98 32.05
CA LEU A 560 9.92 15.50 33.20
C LEU A 560 11.43 15.36 33.02
N ALA A 561 11.91 14.26 32.44
CA ALA A 561 13.32 14.07 32.11
C ALA A 561 13.82 15.16 31.13
N ALA A 562 13.03 15.49 30.11
CA ALA A 562 13.34 16.55 29.16
C ALA A 562 13.34 17.94 29.81
N ILE A 563 12.36 18.25 30.67
CA ILE A 563 12.31 19.50 31.43
C ILE A 563 13.53 19.64 32.33
N ARG A 564 13.90 18.58 33.06
CA ARG A 564 15.09 18.58 33.93
C ARG A 564 16.37 18.86 33.15
N LYS A 565 16.54 18.20 32.00
CA LYS A 565 17.69 18.44 31.13
C LYS A 565 17.78 19.90 30.69
N GLU A 566 16.67 20.50 30.28
CA GLU A 566 16.63 21.92 29.88
C GLU A 566 16.88 22.86 31.07
N LEU A 567 16.34 22.55 32.25
CA LEU A 567 16.60 23.31 33.48
C LEU A 567 18.07 23.21 33.93
N ASP A 568 18.69 22.04 33.81
CA ASP A 568 20.12 21.84 34.10
C ASP A 568 21.01 22.59 33.10
N ASP A 569 20.66 22.56 31.81
CA ASP A 569 21.38 23.29 30.76
C ASP A 569 21.22 24.80 30.92
N LEU A 570 20.03 25.27 31.31
CA LEU A 570 19.78 26.66 31.73
C LEU A 570 20.62 27.04 32.94
N SER A 571 20.68 26.21 33.97
CA SER A 571 21.49 26.46 35.17
C SER A 571 22.97 26.56 34.84
N LYS A 572 23.50 25.66 34.00
CA LYS A 572 24.89 25.72 33.52
C LYS A 572 25.17 26.98 32.71
N MET A 573 24.28 27.33 31.78
CA MET A 573 24.43 28.52 30.94
C MET A 573 24.36 29.81 31.75
N ALA A 574 23.40 29.91 32.68
CA ALA A 574 23.27 31.05 33.58
C ALA A 574 24.48 31.15 34.53
N SER A 575 24.95 30.03 35.07
CA SER A 575 26.15 30.00 35.92
C SER A 575 27.40 30.41 35.14
N TYR A 576 27.56 29.99 33.89
CA TYR A 576 28.72 30.35 33.08
C TYR A 576 28.72 31.82 32.64
N ASN A 577 27.58 32.33 32.17
CA ASN A 577 27.47 33.68 31.61
C ASN A 577 27.24 34.77 32.66
N LEU A 578 26.54 34.45 33.76
CA LEU A 578 26.04 35.45 34.71
C LEU A 578 26.73 35.37 36.09
N ALA A 579 27.34 34.24 36.49
CA ALA A 579 28.02 34.16 37.78
C ALA A 579 29.16 35.19 37.97
N PRO A 580 29.95 35.56 36.94
CA PRO A 580 30.96 36.62 37.08
C PRO A 580 30.38 38.01 37.38
N LEU A 581 29.09 38.23 37.08
CA LEU A 581 28.38 39.49 37.28
C LEU A 581 27.63 39.57 38.62
N LYS A 582 27.62 38.48 39.40
CA LYS A 582 26.91 38.34 40.68
C LYS A 582 27.27 39.42 41.71
N GLY A 583 28.48 39.98 41.65
CA GLY A 583 28.93 41.07 42.52
C GLY A 583 28.49 42.48 42.09
N ARG A 584 27.93 42.65 40.89
CA ARG A 584 27.56 43.97 40.32
C ARG A 584 26.06 44.21 40.27
N VAL A 585 25.25 43.16 40.25
CA VAL A 585 23.78 43.22 40.14
C VAL A 585 23.18 42.21 41.12
N PRO A 586 22.60 42.64 42.25
CA PRO A 586 22.01 41.76 43.27
C PRO A 586 20.94 40.79 42.72
N GLU A 587 20.21 41.23 41.70
CA GLU A 587 19.11 40.49 41.06
C GLU A 587 19.58 39.23 40.32
N ILE A 588 20.87 39.14 39.97
CA ILE A 588 21.49 37.93 39.41
C ILE A 588 21.55 36.82 40.46
N GLY A 589 21.78 37.18 41.72
CA GLY A 589 21.78 36.23 42.84
C GLY A 589 20.40 35.60 43.04
N SER A 590 19.33 36.41 42.98
CA SER A 590 17.96 35.91 43.06
C SER A 590 17.55 35.09 41.85
N PHE A 591 18.00 35.46 40.64
CA PHE A 591 17.74 34.70 39.43
C PHE A 591 18.38 33.31 39.46
N LEU A 592 19.65 33.20 39.85
CA LEU A 592 20.34 31.91 39.99
C LEU A 592 19.69 31.02 41.07
N ALA A 593 19.31 31.61 42.22
CA ALA A 593 18.61 30.87 43.27
C ALA A 593 17.22 30.36 42.82
N ALA A 594 16.51 31.13 41.98
CA ALA A 594 15.24 30.71 41.43
C ALA A 594 15.39 29.55 40.42
N ILE A 595 16.46 29.52 39.62
CA ILE A 595 16.78 28.37 38.75
C ILE A 595 17.06 27.12 39.59
N ASP A 596 17.91 27.23 40.62
CA ASP A 596 18.24 26.08 41.49
C ASP A 596 17.00 25.53 42.22
N ALA A 597 16.07 26.41 42.63
CA ALA A 597 14.80 26.01 43.22
C ALA A 597 13.93 25.21 42.23
N LEU A 598 13.90 25.60 40.94
CA LEU A 598 13.19 24.87 39.89
C LEU A 598 13.83 23.50 39.61
N VAL A 599 15.17 23.43 39.54
CA VAL A 599 15.90 22.16 39.38
C VAL A 599 15.59 21.20 40.54
N LYS A 600 15.57 21.71 41.78
CA LYS A 600 15.24 20.92 42.97
C LYS A 600 13.80 20.38 42.93
N LYS A 601 12.82 21.19 42.52
CA LYS A 601 11.43 20.75 42.32
C LYS A 601 11.32 19.67 41.24
N GLY A 602 12.04 19.82 40.13
CA GLY A 602 12.10 18.80 39.08
C GLY A 602 12.61 17.45 39.60
N ASN A 603 13.62 17.45 40.47
CA ASN A 603 14.15 16.24 41.11
C ASN A 603 13.16 15.61 42.09
N GLU A 604 12.39 16.43 42.83
CA GLU A 604 11.34 15.95 43.73
C GLU A 604 10.21 15.26 42.97
N PHE A 605 9.74 15.86 41.88
CA PHE A 605 8.70 15.28 41.04
C PHE A 605 9.15 13.99 40.33
N ASP A 606 10.44 13.85 40.03
CA ASP A 606 11.00 12.60 39.47
C ASP A 606 10.94 11.47 40.50
N ALA A 607 11.24 11.77 41.77
CA ALA A 607 11.09 10.81 42.85
C ALA A 607 9.62 10.40 43.06
N ARG A 608 8.68 11.35 42.92
CA ARG A 608 7.24 11.10 43.01
C ARG A 608 6.71 10.22 41.88
N LEU A 609 7.11 10.49 40.64
CA LEU A 609 6.72 9.66 39.49
C LEU A 609 7.31 8.25 39.59
N LYS A 610 8.58 8.11 40.00
CA LYS A 610 9.19 6.79 40.27
C LYS A 610 8.52 6.02 41.41
N ALA A 611 7.83 6.72 42.31
CA ALA A 611 7.02 6.13 43.37
C ALA A 611 5.56 5.86 42.92
N ASN A 612 5.26 5.94 41.62
CA ASN A 612 3.93 5.77 41.00
C ASN A 612 2.87 6.77 41.49
N SER A 613 3.26 7.96 41.93
CA SER A 613 2.31 9.03 42.25
C SER A 613 2.10 9.96 41.05
N SER A 614 0.85 10.22 40.70
CA SER A 614 0.48 11.10 39.57
C SER A 614 0.69 12.58 39.90
N LEU A 615 1.19 13.35 38.93
CA LEU A 615 1.35 14.80 39.03
C LEU A 615 0.07 15.52 38.56
N SER A 616 -0.39 16.50 39.33
CA SER A 616 -1.54 17.34 38.98
C SER A 616 -1.18 18.46 37.99
N SER A 617 -2.19 19.06 37.34
CA SER A 617 -1.99 20.24 36.49
C SER A 617 -1.28 21.39 37.22
N SER A 618 -1.57 21.58 38.50
CA SER A 618 -0.88 22.57 39.35
C SER A 618 0.60 22.25 39.60
N ASP A 619 0.97 20.97 39.69
CA ASP A 619 2.36 20.56 39.84
C ASP A 619 3.17 20.91 38.58
N TRP A 620 2.60 20.66 37.39
CA TRP A 620 3.21 21.03 36.11
C TRP A 620 3.32 22.54 35.93
N ASP A 621 2.31 23.31 36.35
CA ASP A 621 2.36 24.77 36.32
C ASP A 621 3.47 25.34 37.22
N SER A 622 3.78 24.66 38.31
CA SER A 622 4.84 25.07 39.25
C SER A 622 6.27 24.95 38.68
N LEU A 623 6.45 24.23 37.56
CA LEU A 623 7.71 24.10 36.82
C LEU A 623 7.88 25.17 35.73
N LYS A 624 6.90 26.04 35.49
CA LYS A 624 7.00 27.14 34.52
C LYS A 624 8.06 28.16 34.94
N LEU A 625 8.68 28.82 33.96
CA LEU A 625 9.72 29.84 34.18
C LEU A 625 9.18 31.20 34.67
N THR A 626 7.91 31.28 35.08
CA THR A 626 7.30 32.50 35.62
C THR A 626 8.04 33.01 36.86
N SER A 627 8.48 32.12 37.74
CA SER A 627 9.29 32.46 38.91
C SER A 627 10.63 33.13 38.53
N LEU A 628 11.22 32.76 37.40
CA LEU A 628 12.44 33.40 36.88
C LEU A 628 12.17 34.82 36.40
N ARG A 629 11.05 35.05 35.71
CA ARG A 629 10.65 36.40 35.28
C ARG A 629 10.37 37.31 36.47
N THR A 630 9.65 36.82 37.48
CA THR A 630 9.36 37.56 38.71
C THR A 630 10.64 37.97 39.45
N SER A 631 11.70 37.15 39.40
CA SER A 631 13.00 37.50 39.99
C SER A 631 13.70 38.69 39.31
N LEU A 632 13.32 39.02 38.06
CA LEU A 632 13.87 40.11 37.27
C LEU A 632 12.94 41.34 37.20
N GLU A 633 11.73 41.28 37.75
CA GLU A 633 10.73 42.36 37.68
C GLU A 633 11.18 43.67 38.35
N LYS A 634 12.09 43.58 39.33
CA LYS A 634 12.67 44.75 40.00
C LYS A 634 13.59 45.60 39.09
N LEU A 635 14.01 45.07 37.96
CA LEU A 635 14.77 45.80 36.93
C LEU A 635 13.81 46.42 35.92
N ASP A 636 13.99 47.70 35.58
CA ASP A 636 13.16 48.38 34.58
C ASP A 636 13.17 47.62 33.22
N SER A 637 12.02 47.61 32.55
CA SER A 637 11.77 47.01 31.22
C SER A 637 12.68 47.59 30.11
N SER A 638 13.22 48.78 30.33
CA SER A 638 14.18 49.45 29.45
C SER A 638 15.63 48.97 29.65
N ASN A 639 15.91 48.23 30.73
CA ASN A 639 17.26 47.83 31.09
C ASN A 639 17.85 46.83 30.07
N PRO A 640 19.00 47.13 29.45
CA PRO A 640 19.64 46.24 28.47
C PRO A 640 19.94 44.84 29.02
N PHE A 641 20.23 44.73 30.32
CA PHE A 641 20.51 43.45 30.98
C PHE A 641 19.28 42.55 31.05
N ARG A 642 18.15 43.12 31.52
CA ARG A 642 16.87 42.39 31.59
C ARG A 642 16.46 41.90 30.20
N ARG A 643 16.56 42.74 29.18
CA ARG A 643 16.29 42.36 27.78
C ARG A 643 17.22 41.27 27.28
N SER A 644 18.51 41.32 27.60
CA SER A 644 19.48 40.30 27.19
C SER A 644 19.17 38.94 27.84
N VAL A 645 18.90 38.90 29.15
CA VAL A 645 18.53 37.66 29.85
C VAL A 645 17.18 37.12 29.37
N GLU A 646 16.19 37.99 29.16
CA GLU A 646 14.89 37.58 28.62
C GLU A 646 15.00 37.04 27.19
N GLN A 647 15.73 37.71 26.29
CA GLN A 647 15.81 37.32 24.87
C GLN A 647 16.78 36.17 24.61
N GLN A 648 17.90 36.09 25.33
CA GLN A 648 18.96 35.11 25.06
C GLN A 648 18.88 33.86 25.93
N ILE A 649 18.24 33.93 27.11
CA ILE A 649 18.22 32.82 28.09
C ILE A 649 16.79 32.34 28.33
N ILE A 650 15.89 33.21 28.80
CA ILE A 650 14.53 32.80 29.21
C ILE A 650 13.66 32.44 28.01
N ALA A 651 13.52 33.34 27.03
CA ALA A 651 12.61 33.13 25.90
C ALA A 651 12.94 31.89 25.05
N PRO A 652 14.22 31.58 24.72
CA PRO A 652 14.54 30.37 23.98
C PRO A 652 14.22 29.09 24.76
N ALA A 653 14.50 29.07 26.07
CA ALA A 653 14.23 27.88 26.89
C ALA A 653 12.74 27.72 27.21
N GLU A 654 12.02 28.81 27.45
CA GLU A 654 10.56 28.80 27.60
C GLU A 654 9.87 28.30 26.34
N LYS A 655 10.33 28.73 25.16
CA LYS A 655 9.83 28.22 23.88
C LYS A 655 10.04 26.71 23.75
N ARG A 656 11.20 26.19 24.18
CA ARG A 656 11.45 24.73 24.18
C ARG A 656 10.58 24.01 25.19
N LEU A 657 10.49 24.50 26.43
CA LEU A 657 9.70 23.91 27.52
C LEU A 657 8.20 23.91 27.22
N ASN A 658 7.66 24.98 26.65
CA ASN A 658 6.26 25.03 26.20
C ASN A 658 6.00 24.03 25.06
N GLY A 659 6.93 23.94 24.12
CA GLY A 659 6.88 22.93 23.04
C GLY A 659 7.06 21.48 23.50
N MET A 660 7.51 21.26 24.74
CA MET A 660 7.47 19.93 25.36
C MET A 660 6.07 19.55 25.83
N GLY A 661 5.12 20.48 25.92
CA GLY A 661 3.76 20.26 26.39
C GLY A 661 2.77 19.76 25.34
N LYS A 662 3.01 20.13 24.08
CA LYS A 662 2.09 19.90 22.95
C LYS A 662 2.88 19.35 21.78
N ARG A 663 2.72 18.05 21.54
CA ARG A 663 3.51 17.31 20.55
C ARG A 663 2.62 16.63 19.53
N ILE A 664 3.19 16.30 18.39
CA ILE A 664 2.63 15.37 17.43
C ILE A 664 3.72 14.42 17.01
N LEU A 665 3.34 13.22 16.64
CA LEU A 665 4.26 12.18 16.21
C LEU A 665 4.84 12.51 14.83
N ARG A 666 6.08 12.08 14.61
CA ARG A 666 6.78 12.24 13.34
C ARG A 666 7.54 10.95 13.01
N ASP A 667 7.35 10.45 11.80
CA ASP A 667 8.06 9.28 11.29
C ASP A 667 8.38 9.50 9.80
N SER A 668 9.67 9.39 9.46
CA SER A 668 10.15 9.52 8.09
C SER A 668 9.86 8.30 7.22
N PHE A 669 9.40 7.19 7.81
CA PHE A 669 9.05 5.98 7.07
C PHE A 669 8.03 6.28 5.96
N ASN A 670 8.30 5.80 4.74
CA ASN A 670 7.43 6.00 3.59
C ASN A 670 7.46 4.73 2.70
N PRO A 671 6.37 3.95 2.67
CA PRO A 671 6.26 2.74 1.84
C PRO A 671 6.05 3.04 0.35
N PHE A 672 5.67 4.26 -0.02
CA PHE A 672 5.37 4.64 -1.41
C PHE A 672 6.46 5.58 -1.97
N PRO A 673 7.53 5.05 -2.61
CA PRO A 673 8.63 5.87 -3.12
C PRO A 673 8.24 6.85 -4.23
N LYS A 674 7.11 6.60 -4.92
CA LYS A 674 6.53 7.49 -5.94
C LYS A 674 6.05 8.82 -5.35
N ILE A 675 5.75 8.87 -4.06
CA ILE A 675 5.30 10.08 -3.35
C ILE A 675 6.44 10.51 -2.41
N PRO A 676 7.41 11.33 -2.87
CA PRO A 676 8.50 11.77 -2.01
C PRO A 676 8.00 12.68 -0.89
N ARG A 677 8.64 12.59 0.28
CA ARG A 677 8.43 13.55 1.37
C ARG A 677 8.76 14.96 0.85
N SER A 678 7.86 15.90 1.08
CA SER A 678 7.96 17.28 0.59
C SER A 678 7.34 18.25 1.59
N ASP A 679 7.47 19.55 1.35
CA ASP A 679 6.81 20.56 2.19
C ASP A 679 5.28 20.38 2.27
N ASN A 680 4.66 19.79 1.23
CA ASN A 680 3.23 19.50 1.21
C ASN A 680 2.88 18.11 1.79
N PHE A 681 3.87 17.22 1.94
CA PHE A 681 3.71 15.87 2.49
C PHE A 681 4.85 15.60 3.50
N PRO A 682 4.76 16.20 4.70
CA PRO A 682 5.86 16.23 5.66
C PRO A 682 5.99 14.91 6.44
N ASP A 683 7.05 14.77 7.25
CA ASP A 683 7.31 13.56 8.07
C ASP A 683 6.30 13.37 9.22
N GLU A 684 5.48 14.38 9.52
CA GLU A 684 4.38 14.27 10.49
C GLU A 684 3.17 13.50 9.94
N PHE A 685 3.19 13.16 8.65
CA PHE A 685 2.21 12.26 8.04
C PHE A 685 2.74 10.84 8.18
N VAL A 686 2.33 10.15 9.22
CA VAL A 686 2.93 8.90 9.68
C VAL A 686 2.25 7.72 8.98
N TYR A 687 3.05 6.88 8.33
CA TYR A 687 2.59 5.57 7.87
C TYR A 687 2.76 4.53 8.96
N VAL A 688 1.71 3.78 9.23
CA VAL A 688 1.73 2.56 10.05
C VAL A 688 1.67 1.37 9.10
N GLY A 689 2.64 0.46 9.20
CA GLY A 689 2.75 -0.73 8.34
C GLY A 689 4.19 -1.05 7.94
N GLY A 690 4.39 -2.14 7.20
CA GLY A 690 5.71 -2.57 6.70
C GLY A 690 6.63 -3.24 7.73
N SER A 691 6.18 -3.44 8.97
CA SER A 691 6.85 -4.26 9.98
C SER A 691 5.85 -5.25 10.58
N SER A 692 6.28 -6.49 10.85
CA SER A 692 5.44 -7.53 11.44
C SER A 692 4.77 -7.15 12.76
N ASN A 693 5.29 -6.13 13.46
CA ASN A 693 4.82 -5.73 14.79
C ASN A 693 4.09 -4.37 14.79
N SER A 694 3.83 -3.77 13.62
CA SER A 694 3.12 -2.49 13.52
C SER A 694 1.61 -2.63 13.76
N PHE A 695 1.04 -3.78 13.42
CA PHE A 695 -0.35 -4.14 13.64
C PHE A 695 -0.45 -5.23 14.71
N ASP A 696 -1.54 -5.22 15.49
CA ASP A 696 -1.90 -6.34 16.36
C ASP A 696 -2.46 -7.52 15.55
N GLU A 697 -2.37 -8.73 16.09
CA GLU A 697 -2.94 -9.95 15.47
C GLU A 697 -4.46 -10.06 15.64
N GLY A 698 -5.12 -9.00 16.14
CA GLY A 698 -6.56 -8.96 16.36
C GLY A 698 -7.39 -8.70 15.09
N PRO A 699 -8.71 -8.95 15.13
CA PRO A 699 -9.59 -8.81 13.97
C PRO A 699 -9.76 -7.36 13.46
N VAL A 700 -9.55 -6.33 14.31
CA VAL A 700 -9.53 -4.93 13.84
C VAL A 700 -8.42 -4.71 12.80
N THR A 701 -7.25 -5.30 13.05
CA THR A 701 -5.99 -4.97 12.37
C THR A 701 -5.44 -6.10 11.50
N SER A 702 -6.11 -7.26 11.47
CA SER A 702 -5.78 -8.38 10.60
C SER A 702 -5.83 -7.95 9.13
N GLU A 703 -4.79 -8.32 8.36
CA GLU A 703 -4.64 -8.04 6.92
C GLU A 703 -4.55 -6.55 6.52
N LEU A 704 -4.50 -5.61 7.47
CA LEU A 704 -4.15 -4.22 7.15
C LEU A 704 -2.70 -4.17 6.66
N GLN A 705 -2.45 -3.46 5.57
CA GLN A 705 -1.12 -3.32 4.99
C GLN A 705 -0.49 -1.99 5.39
N TYR A 706 -1.17 -0.89 5.12
CA TYR A 706 -0.68 0.46 5.41
C TYR A 706 -1.82 1.39 5.81
N CYS A 707 -1.66 2.13 6.91
CA CYS A 707 -2.56 3.21 7.29
C CYS A 707 -1.77 4.52 7.35
N LEU A 708 -2.37 5.62 6.88
CA LEU A 708 -1.77 6.96 6.91
C LEU A 708 -2.46 7.81 7.96
N PHE A 709 -1.72 8.29 8.95
CA PHE A 709 -2.22 9.19 9.99
C PHE A 709 -1.60 10.58 9.81
N THR A 710 -2.41 11.63 9.91
CA THR A 710 -1.95 13.01 9.69
C THR A 710 -1.79 13.72 11.02
N CYS A 711 -0.54 13.98 11.42
CA CYS A 711 -0.21 14.60 12.70
C CYS A 711 -0.76 13.85 13.94
N PRO A 712 -0.66 12.50 14.02
CA PRO A 712 -1.24 11.74 15.12
C PRO A 712 -0.59 12.05 16.48
N GLY A 713 -1.36 11.83 17.54
CA GLY A 713 -0.87 11.76 18.92
C GLY A 713 -0.21 10.42 19.27
N ARG A 714 0.22 10.31 20.53
CA ARG A 714 0.80 9.09 21.13
C ARG A 714 -0.07 8.61 22.28
N LEU A 715 -0.16 7.31 22.52
CA LEU A 715 -0.86 6.73 23.67
C LEU A 715 0.14 6.00 24.57
N PHE A 716 0.02 6.19 25.90
CA PHE A 716 0.82 5.46 26.88
C PHE A 716 -0.07 4.82 27.93
N ASP A 717 0.29 3.60 28.33
CA ASP A 717 -0.35 2.90 29.44
C ASP A 717 0.01 3.54 30.78
N LYS A 718 -0.99 3.80 31.64
CA LYS A 718 -0.81 4.27 33.03
C LYS A 718 -0.54 3.11 33.99
N GLY A 719 -0.74 1.85 33.57
CA GLY A 719 -0.47 0.65 34.36
C GLY A 719 -1.51 0.37 35.44
N GLN A 720 -2.79 0.69 35.20
CA GLN A 720 -3.88 0.36 36.13
C GLN A 720 -4.16 -1.15 36.11
N SER A 721 -4.11 -1.81 37.26
CA SER A 721 -4.26 -3.28 37.37
C SER A 721 -5.65 -3.83 37.01
N SER A 722 -6.69 -2.98 37.03
CA SER A 722 -8.07 -3.36 36.68
C SER A 722 -8.37 -3.31 35.18
N LEU A 723 -7.47 -2.70 34.38
CA LEU A 723 -7.62 -2.49 32.95
C LEU A 723 -6.46 -3.15 32.19
N SER A 724 -6.76 -3.62 30.98
CA SER A 724 -5.79 -4.16 30.03
C SER A 724 -5.65 -3.17 28.88
N PHE A 725 -4.42 -2.70 28.68
CA PHE A 725 -4.05 -1.86 27.55
C PHE A 725 -3.42 -2.73 26.45
N LYS A 726 -4.15 -2.94 25.35
CA LYS A 726 -3.67 -3.69 24.18
C LYS A 726 -3.41 -2.72 23.02
N PRO A 727 -2.15 -2.43 22.65
CA PRO A 727 -1.85 -1.61 21.48
C PRO A 727 -2.36 -2.28 20.20
N LEU A 728 -3.10 -1.55 19.37
CA LEU A 728 -3.59 -2.02 18.06
C LEU A 728 -2.67 -1.56 16.93
N LEU A 729 -2.25 -0.30 16.98
CA LEU A 729 -1.41 0.32 15.96
C LEU A 729 -0.16 0.92 16.58
N LYS A 730 1.00 0.55 16.03
CA LYS A 730 2.31 1.05 16.43
C LYS A 730 3.08 1.58 15.24
N THR A 731 3.79 2.70 15.44
CA THR A 731 4.75 3.18 14.46
C THR A 731 5.82 2.13 14.18
N LYS A 732 6.46 2.22 13.01
CA LYS A 732 7.64 1.38 12.71
C LYS A 732 8.76 1.66 13.72
N GLY A 733 8.87 2.92 14.16
CA GLY A 733 9.90 3.38 15.09
C GLY A 733 11.24 3.57 14.39
N GLY A 734 12.31 3.73 15.17
CA GLY A 734 13.67 3.94 14.65
C GLY A 734 14.26 5.30 14.98
N LYS A 735 15.54 5.50 14.63
CA LYS A 735 16.32 6.68 15.07
C LYS A 735 15.87 8.01 14.47
N LEU A 736 15.14 7.97 13.36
CA LEU A 736 14.61 9.15 12.66
C LEU A 736 13.21 9.54 13.17
N ALA A 737 12.50 8.60 13.79
CA ALA A 737 11.22 8.85 14.43
C ALA A 737 11.39 9.78 15.64
N GLY A 738 10.34 10.52 15.96
CA GLY A 738 10.34 11.48 17.05
C GLY A 738 9.04 12.24 17.16
N THR A 739 9.11 13.44 17.73
CA THR A 739 7.93 14.30 17.90
C THR A 739 8.22 15.72 17.44
N THR A 740 7.19 16.41 16.98
CA THR A 740 7.27 17.82 16.57
C THR A 740 6.39 18.66 17.50
N SER A 741 6.87 19.85 17.87
CA SER A 741 6.12 20.82 18.67
C SER A 741 4.99 21.46 17.86
N LEU A 742 3.81 21.58 18.47
CA LEU A 742 2.67 22.28 17.88
C LEU A 742 2.82 23.81 17.88
N ASP A 743 3.54 24.38 18.87
CA ASP A 743 3.60 25.84 19.08
C ASP A 743 4.23 26.60 17.91
N ASN A 744 5.14 25.97 17.15
CA ASN A 744 5.77 26.56 15.97
C ASN A 744 5.58 25.73 14.70
N PHE A 745 4.49 24.96 14.65
CA PHE A 745 4.20 24.10 13.51
C PHE A 745 3.87 24.90 12.23
N TRP A 746 3.18 26.03 12.39
CA TRP A 746 2.76 26.89 11.28
C TRP A 746 3.70 28.09 11.07
N THR A 747 3.87 28.48 9.80
CA THR A 747 4.40 29.79 9.38
C THR A 747 3.32 30.58 8.63
N GLY A 748 3.29 31.89 8.85
CA GLY A 748 2.25 32.76 8.29
C GLY A 748 0.92 32.67 9.06
N GLY A 749 0.03 33.65 8.83
CA GLY A 749 -1.27 33.76 9.49
C GLY A 749 -1.55 35.10 10.17
N VAL A 750 -0.60 36.04 10.14
CA VAL A 750 -0.84 37.43 10.55
C VAL A 750 -1.20 38.21 9.28
N PHE A 751 -2.44 38.71 9.17
CA PHE A 751 -3.00 39.40 8.00
C PHE A 751 -3.10 38.57 6.70
N GLY A 752 -3.96 37.54 6.66
CA GLY A 752 -4.48 36.99 5.41
C GLY A 752 -3.52 36.16 4.53
N SER A 753 -2.23 36.03 4.89
CA SER A 753 -1.34 35.08 4.24
C SER A 753 -1.73 33.62 4.57
N PRO A 754 -1.78 32.70 3.60
CA PRO A 754 -2.13 31.30 3.85
C PRO A 754 -1.12 30.64 4.80
N ARG A 755 -1.62 29.84 5.75
CA ARG A 755 -0.78 29.06 6.67
C ARG A 755 0.02 28.03 5.87
N ARG A 756 1.31 27.93 6.14
CA ARG A 756 2.21 26.93 5.55
C ARG A 756 2.96 26.19 6.66
N PHE A 757 3.39 24.96 6.39
CA PHE A 757 4.23 24.22 7.33
C PHE A 757 5.53 24.99 7.57
N ASN A 758 5.95 25.07 8.84
CA ASN A 758 7.20 25.70 9.20
C ASN A 758 8.38 24.75 8.93
N SER A 759 9.30 25.14 8.04
CA SER A 759 10.53 24.39 7.79
C SER A 759 11.49 24.40 8.99
N GLU A 760 11.41 25.41 9.86
CA GLU A 760 12.24 25.55 11.07
C GLU A 760 11.46 25.18 12.35
N ARG A 761 10.50 24.25 12.25
CA ARG A 761 9.73 23.75 13.40
C ARG A 761 10.61 23.01 14.40
N THR A 762 10.20 23.00 15.67
CA THR A 762 10.99 22.38 16.73
C THR A 762 10.70 20.90 16.79
N THR A 763 11.72 20.09 16.49
CA THR A 763 11.62 18.63 16.46
C THR A 763 12.42 18.02 17.62
N PHE A 764 11.85 17.03 18.29
CA PHE A 764 12.47 16.25 19.34
C PHE A 764 12.77 14.84 18.80
N LYS A 765 14.01 14.37 19.01
CA LYS A 765 14.41 13.02 18.60
C LYS A 765 13.74 11.98 19.49
N GLY A 766 13.22 10.92 18.88
CA GLY A 766 12.74 9.76 19.60
C GLY A 766 13.88 8.94 20.20
N ASN A 767 13.52 8.05 21.12
CA ASN A 767 14.39 7.02 21.71
C ASN A 767 14.59 5.80 20.79
N GLY A 768 13.95 5.79 19.62
CA GLY A 768 13.95 4.67 18.67
C GLY A 768 12.92 3.58 18.94
N SER A 769 12.11 3.69 20.00
CA SER A 769 11.01 2.77 20.26
C SER A 769 9.82 3.03 19.34
N GLN A 770 8.95 2.04 19.22
CA GLN A 770 7.66 2.20 18.56
C GLN A 770 6.71 2.97 19.48
N ASP A 771 5.90 3.83 18.87
CA ASP A 771 4.89 4.63 19.56
C ASP A 771 3.49 4.10 19.22
N VAL A 772 2.61 4.05 20.22
CA VAL A 772 1.24 3.55 20.06
C VAL A 772 0.34 4.68 19.59
N ILE A 773 -0.39 4.48 18.50
CA ILE A 773 -1.35 5.46 17.94
C ILE A 773 -2.79 5.05 18.28
N ALA A 774 -3.08 3.74 18.29
CA ALA A 774 -4.38 3.21 18.65
C ALA A 774 -4.26 2.04 19.63
N ALA A 775 -5.18 1.95 20.59
CA ALA A 775 -5.20 0.89 21.59
C ALA A 775 -6.63 0.46 21.95
N SER A 776 -6.79 -0.84 22.19
CA SER A 776 -7.99 -1.43 22.79
C SER A 776 -7.80 -1.51 24.30
N ILE A 777 -8.75 -0.94 25.02
CA ILE A 777 -8.77 -0.84 26.48
C ILE A 777 -9.96 -1.66 26.95
N SER A 778 -9.68 -2.71 27.72
CA SER A 778 -10.73 -3.59 28.25
C SER A 778 -10.48 -3.92 29.71
N GLY A 779 -11.52 -4.13 30.49
CA GLY A 779 -11.36 -4.47 31.91
C GLY A 779 -12.63 -4.31 32.71
N SER A 780 -12.51 -4.38 34.04
CA SER A 780 -13.66 -4.20 34.94
C SER A 780 -13.57 -2.84 35.61
N VAL A 781 -14.63 -2.05 35.49
CA VAL A 781 -14.76 -0.76 36.17
C VAL A 781 -15.93 -0.83 37.14
N GLN A 782 -15.72 -0.30 38.35
CA GLN A 782 -16.78 -0.18 39.33
C GLN A 782 -17.57 1.10 39.11
N ASP A 783 -18.89 0.95 39.02
CA ASP A 783 -19.86 2.03 39.05
C ASP A 783 -20.78 1.84 40.26
N GLY A 784 -20.41 2.47 41.38
CA GLY A 784 -21.08 2.26 42.67
C GLY A 784 -21.02 0.81 43.13
N ASN A 785 -22.18 0.13 43.22
CA ASN A 785 -22.29 -1.28 43.61
C ASN A 785 -22.27 -2.27 42.44
N GLN A 786 -22.18 -1.80 41.19
CA GLN A 786 -22.18 -2.64 40.00
C GLN A 786 -20.79 -2.66 39.35
N SER A 787 -20.36 -3.83 38.90
CA SER A 787 -19.14 -3.98 38.10
C SER A 787 -19.53 -4.18 36.65
N ALA A 788 -19.11 -3.28 35.78
CA ALA A 788 -19.32 -3.40 34.34
C ALA A 788 -18.00 -3.74 33.64
N GLN A 789 -18.09 -4.43 32.51
CA GLN A 789 -16.94 -4.58 31.63
C GLN A 789 -16.84 -3.37 30.70
N LEU A 790 -15.69 -2.72 30.75
CA LEU A 790 -15.32 -1.63 29.87
C LEU A 790 -14.72 -2.25 28.59
N ASN A 791 -15.16 -1.75 27.44
CA ASN A 791 -14.59 -2.08 26.13
C ASN A 791 -14.53 -0.80 25.30
N VAL A 792 -13.33 -0.22 25.19
CA VAL A 792 -13.11 1.06 24.50
C VAL A 792 -11.93 0.93 23.55
N ILE A 793 -12.10 1.41 22.32
CA ILE A 793 -10.97 1.56 21.39
C ILE A 793 -10.69 3.06 21.24
N LEU A 794 -9.45 3.45 21.54
CA LEU A 794 -8.98 4.83 21.46
C LEU A 794 -8.00 4.97 20.29
N VAL A 795 -8.24 5.96 19.42
CA VAL A 795 -7.38 6.32 18.29
C VAL A 795 -6.94 7.78 18.46
N ALA A 796 -5.63 8.01 18.42
CA ALA A 796 -5.03 9.33 18.64
C ALA A 796 -4.96 10.22 17.38
N ASP A 797 -5.89 10.01 16.45
CA ASP A 797 -6.05 10.77 15.22
C ASP A 797 -7.50 10.64 14.74
N LEU A 798 -8.14 11.75 14.37
CA LEU A 798 -9.50 11.75 13.83
C LEU A 798 -9.51 11.82 12.31
N ASP A 799 -8.42 12.30 11.70
CA ASP A 799 -8.34 12.48 10.25
C ASP A 799 -8.46 11.13 9.51
N VAL A 800 -8.24 10.01 10.20
CA VAL A 800 -8.53 8.65 9.70
C VAL A 800 -9.97 8.46 9.21
N LEU A 801 -10.92 9.26 9.72
CA LEU A 801 -12.34 9.26 9.33
C LEU A 801 -12.67 10.25 8.21
N ALA A 802 -11.70 11.01 7.70
CA ALA A 802 -11.95 12.11 6.78
C ALA A 802 -12.36 11.64 5.37
N ASP A 803 -13.23 12.42 4.73
CA ASP A 803 -13.82 12.11 3.42
C ASP A 803 -12.80 11.87 2.29
N PRO A 804 -11.63 12.56 2.24
CA PRO A 804 -10.63 12.30 1.22
C PRO A 804 -10.12 10.85 1.19
N PHE A 805 -10.08 10.14 2.32
CA PHE A 805 -9.68 8.73 2.33
C PHE A 805 -10.72 7.82 1.66
N TYR A 806 -12.01 8.15 1.74
CA TYR A 806 -13.07 7.44 1.02
C TYR A 806 -12.99 7.69 -0.49
N ASN A 807 -12.71 8.93 -0.88
CA ASN A 807 -12.50 9.28 -2.28
C ASN A 807 -11.25 8.61 -2.87
N ILE A 808 -10.12 8.63 -2.16
CA ILE A 808 -8.89 7.94 -2.59
C ILE A 808 -9.13 6.43 -2.69
N ARG A 809 -9.83 5.83 -1.73
CA ARG A 809 -10.20 4.41 -1.77
C ARG A 809 -11.01 4.08 -3.01
N SER A 810 -12.00 4.89 -3.39
CA SER A 810 -12.78 4.64 -4.62
C SER A 810 -11.91 4.69 -5.90
N GLN A 811 -10.85 5.49 -5.89
CA GLN A 811 -9.92 5.66 -7.01
C GLN A 811 -8.85 4.58 -7.14
N GLY A 812 -8.69 3.67 -6.17
CA GLY A 812 -7.76 2.53 -6.24
C GLY A 812 -6.26 2.87 -6.38
N PRO A 813 -5.39 1.83 -6.39
CA PRO A 813 -3.93 1.97 -6.34
C PRO A 813 -3.29 2.54 -7.63
N ASP A 814 -3.94 2.39 -8.79
CA ASP A 814 -3.43 2.84 -10.09
C ASP A 814 -3.79 4.32 -10.42
N SER A 815 -3.96 5.15 -9.40
CA SER A 815 -4.32 6.57 -9.53
C SER A 815 -3.09 7.50 -9.51
N SER A 816 -3.28 8.79 -9.83
CA SER A 816 -2.22 9.81 -9.88
C SER A 816 -1.49 10.01 -8.54
N PHE A 817 -2.17 9.67 -7.46
CA PHE A 817 -1.63 9.62 -6.10
C PHE A 817 -1.83 8.19 -5.61
N PRO A 818 -0.87 7.27 -5.88
CA PRO A 818 -0.99 5.83 -5.61
C PRO A 818 -0.87 5.55 -4.10
N LEU A 819 -1.81 6.11 -3.35
CA LEU A 819 -1.92 6.02 -1.91
C LEU A 819 -2.95 4.93 -1.61
N ASP A 820 -2.48 3.69 -1.60
CA ASP A 820 -3.30 2.55 -1.22
C ASP A 820 -3.22 2.35 0.30
N VAL A 821 -4.17 2.97 1.02
CA VAL A 821 -4.20 2.98 2.49
C VAL A 821 -5.52 2.41 3.02
N ASP A 822 -5.41 1.69 4.14
CA ASP A 822 -6.50 0.93 4.75
C ASP A 822 -7.24 1.70 5.85
N ASN A 823 -7.13 3.03 5.89
CA ASN A 823 -7.78 3.89 6.89
C ASN A 823 -9.29 3.63 7.02
N VAL A 824 -9.98 3.49 5.88
CA VAL A 824 -11.42 3.20 5.86
C VAL A 824 -11.70 1.80 6.38
N THR A 825 -10.93 0.80 5.94
CA THR A 825 -11.05 -0.58 6.40
C THR A 825 -10.83 -0.68 7.91
N PHE A 826 -9.79 -0.04 8.43
CA PHE A 826 -9.52 0.06 9.87
C PHE A 826 -10.70 0.68 10.64
N SER A 827 -11.23 1.81 10.15
CA SER A 827 -12.34 2.51 10.80
C SER A 827 -13.61 1.66 10.86
N LEU A 828 -13.93 0.93 9.79
CA LEU A 828 -15.09 0.05 9.75
C LEU A 828 -14.86 -1.24 10.57
N ASN A 829 -13.65 -1.84 10.52
CA ASN A 829 -13.28 -3.02 11.31
C ASN A 829 -13.42 -2.75 12.81
N LEU A 830 -13.01 -1.56 13.24
CA LEU A 830 -13.10 -1.11 14.63
C LEU A 830 -14.57 -1.08 15.10
N ILE A 831 -15.46 -0.47 14.31
CA ILE A 831 -16.88 -0.34 14.66
C ILE A 831 -17.57 -1.71 14.63
N ASP A 832 -17.29 -2.53 13.63
CA ASP A 832 -17.84 -3.88 13.50
C ASP A 832 -17.43 -4.76 14.69
N GLN A 833 -16.15 -4.70 15.12
CA GLN A 833 -15.70 -5.43 16.30
C GLN A 833 -16.39 -4.94 17.59
N LEU A 834 -16.59 -3.63 17.76
CA LEU A 834 -17.29 -3.09 18.93
C LEU A 834 -18.78 -3.46 18.95
N ALA A 835 -19.44 -3.46 17.78
CA ALA A 835 -20.83 -3.87 17.62
C ALA A 835 -21.03 -5.40 17.58
N GLY A 836 -19.95 -6.18 17.66
CA GLY A 836 -19.96 -7.65 17.63
C GLY A 836 -20.42 -8.24 16.30
N GLU A 837 -20.03 -7.64 15.17
CA GLU A 837 -20.39 -8.04 13.81
C GLU A 837 -19.16 -8.57 13.06
N ASN A 838 -18.85 -9.86 13.18
CA ASN A 838 -17.59 -10.39 12.65
C ASN A 838 -17.68 -10.95 11.22
N SER A 839 -18.87 -11.24 10.69
CA SER A 839 -19.03 -11.98 9.42
C SER A 839 -18.49 -11.24 8.18
N LEU A 840 -18.45 -9.91 8.23
CA LEU A 840 -17.98 -9.07 7.11
C LEU A 840 -16.50 -8.70 7.23
N LEU A 841 -15.85 -8.98 8.37
CA LEU A 841 -14.44 -8.65 8.59
C LEU A 841 -13.55 -9.43 7.63
N ASP A 842 -13.73 -10.74 7.54
CA ASP A 842 -12.91 -11.62 6.69
C ASP A 842 -13.01 -11.24 5.20
N ILE A 843 -14.21 -10.86 4.76
CA ILE A 843 -14.49 -10.48 3.36
C ILE A 843 -13.87 -9.12 3.05
N ARG A 844 -13.96 -8.15 3.97
CA ARG A 844 -13.38 -6.81 3.79
C ARG A 844 -11.85 -6.82 3.82
N ASN A 845 -11.28 -7.72 4.61
CA ASN A 845 -9.85 -7.85 4.83
C ASN A 845 -9.12 -8.63 3.71
N ARG A 846 -9.86 -9.37 2.86
CA ARG A 846 -9.29 -10.02 1.68
C ARG A 846 -8.94 -9.01 0.58
N ARG A 847 -7.68 -8.62 0.52
CA ARG A 847 -7.08 -7.81 -0.56
C ARG A 847 -5.80 -8.47 -1.06
N ARG A 848 -5.42 -8.15 -2.30
CA ARG A 848 -4.11 -8.57 -2.84
C ARG A 848 -3.02 -8.03 -1.91
N GLN A 849 -2.20 -8.91 -1.36
CA GLN A 849 -0.99 -8.49 -0.66
C GLN A 849 -0.01 -7.91 -1.67
N HIS A 850 0.32 -6.63 -1.52
CA HIS A 850 1.44 -6.04 -2.25
C HIS A 850 2.72 -6.63 -1.68
N ARG A 851 3.12 -7.78 -2.23
CA ARG A 851 4.36 -8.47 -1.88
C ARG A 851 5.51 -7.65 -2.46
N THR A 852 6.01 -6.71 -1.67
CA THR A 852 7.06 -5.80 -2.10
C THR A 852 8.43 -6.43 -2.07
N LEU A 853 9.42 -5.76 -2.66
CA LEU A 853 10.80 -6.19 -2.65
C LEU A 853 11.43 -5.87 -1.29
N ILE A 854 11.05 -6.59 -0.22
CA ILE A 854 11.43 -6.33 1.18
C ILE A 854 12.95 -6.11 1.34
N GLU A 855 13.78 -6.96 0.74
CA GLU A 855 15.23 -6.84 0.86
C GLU A 855 15.78 -5.65 0.06
N PHE A 856 15.13 -5.28 -1.04
CA PHE A 856 15.45 -4.07 -1.80
C PHE A 856 15.08 -2.81 -0.99
N GLU A 857 13.90 -2.76 -0.39
CA GLU A 857 13.44 -1.68 0.50
C GLU A 857 14.37 -1.48 1.68
N LYS A 858 14.78 -2.55 2.36
CA LYS A 858 15.73 -2.50 3.48
C LYS A 858 17.07 -1.89 3.09
N ASN A 859 17.52 -2.16 1.86
CA ASN A 859 18.78 -1.61 1.36
C ASN A 859 18.63 -0.15 0.90
N ILE A 860 17.50 0.24 0.31
CA ILE A 860 17.13 1.64 0.05
C ILE A 860 17.06 2.41 1.38
N GLU A 861 16.47 1.83 2.42
CA GLU A 861 16.32 2.45 3.73
C GLU A 861 17.68 2.71 4.38
N LYS A 862 18.62 1.75 4.33
CA LYS A 862 20.00 1.98 4.77
C LYS A 862 20.68 3.10 3.99
N ALA A 863 20.50 3.14 2.67
CA ALA A 863 21.06 4.20 1.83
C ALA A 863 20.47 5.58 2.19
N ARG A 864 19.15 5.65 2.44
CA ARG A 864 18.47 6.84 2.96
C ARG A 864 18.97 7.21 4.35
N GLU A 865 19.17 6.26 5.26
CA GLU A 865 19.68 6.52 6.61
C GLU A 865 21.08 7.14 6.57
N VAL A 866 21.98 6.60 5.73
CA VAL A 866 23.32 7.15 5.55
C VAL A 866 23.27 8.56 4.96
N ALA A 867 22.42 8.79 3.96
CA ALA A 867 22.21 10.12 3.39
C ALA A 867 21.68 11.11 4.44
N SER A 868 20.60 10.76 5.14
CA SER A 868 20.00 11.58 6.21
C SER A 868 20.98 11.86 7.34
N LYS A 869 21.80 10.89 7.74
CA LYS A 869 22.86 11.10 8.74
C LYS A 869 23.91 12.09 8.23
N THR A 870 24.33 11.97 6.98
CA THR A 870 25.29 12.89 6.35
C THR A 870 24.73 14.30 6.25
N ILE A 871 23.43 14.44 5.95
CA ILE A 871 22.72 15.71 5.94
C ILE A 871 22.67 16.31 7.36
N ALA A 872 22.29 15.51 8.36
CA ALA A 872 22.24 15.95 9.75
C ALA A 872 23.62 16.34 10.30
N GLU A 873 24.67 15.59 9.99
CA GLU A 873 26.06 15.92 10.36
C GLU A 873 26.51 17.21 9.67
N ALA A 874 26.11 17.42 8.40
CA ALA A 874 26.38 18.67 7.69
C ALA A 874 25.66 19.85 8.36
N GLU A 875 24.38 19.72 8.67
CA GLU A 875 23.59 20.75 9.37
C GLU A 875 24.14 21.07 10.77
N GLU A 876 24.52 20.06 11.54
CA GLU A 876 25.12 20.23 12.87
C GLU A 876 26.46 20.94 12.78
N SER A 877 27.31 20.56 11.82
CA SER A 877 28.58 21.24 11.56
C SER A 877 28.37 22.72 11.22
N ILE A 878 27.33 23.04 10.44
CA ILE A 878 26.96 24.42 10.11
C ILE A 878 26.50 25.16 11.35
N GLN A 879 25.63 24.58 12.18
CA GLN A 879 25.20 25.23 13.42
C GLN A 879 26.37 25.50 14.36
N ASN A 880 27.32 24.58 14.47
CA ASN A 880 28.51 24.75 15.29
C ASN A 880 29.39 25.89 14.75
N VAL A 881 29.64 25.94 13.44
CA VAL A 881 30.37 27.05 12.80
C VAL A 881 29.64 28.37 12.98
N LEU A 882 28.31 28.40 12.83
CA LEU A 882 27.52 29.61 13.07
C LEU A 882 27.59 30.08 14.52
N ARG A 883 27.51 29.17 15.50
CA ARG A 883 27.69 29.51 16.92
C ARG A 883 29.09 30.04 17.19
N GLU A 884 30.11 29.48 16.57
CA GLU A 884 31.50 29.93 16.72
C GLU A 884 31.73 31.32 16.10
N GLU A 885 31.19 31.56 14.90
CA GLU A 885 31.25 32.87 14.25
C GLU A 885 30.44 33.92 15.01
N GLN A 886 29.29 33.54 15.58
CA GLN A 886 28.50 34.40 16.45
C GLN A 886 29.21 34.70 17.78
N ARG A 887 29.99 33.74 18.31
CA ARG A 887 30.89 33.95 19.44
C ARG A 887 31.98 34.96 19.09
N LYS A 888 32.68 34.78 17.95
CA LYS A 888 33.71 35.73 17.47
C LYS A 888 33.13 37.13 17.26
N LEU A 889 31.91 37.22 16.74
CA LEU A 889 31.17 38.48 16.59
C LEU A 889 30.94 39.16 17.95
N ASN A 890 30.42 38.42 18.93
CA ASN A 890 30.14 38.94 20.27
C ASN A 890 31.43 39.36 20.99
N ASP A 891 32.50 38.58 20.87
CA ASP A 891 33.81 38.89 21.43
C ASP A 891 34.42 40.14 20.77
N ALA A 892 34.29 40.28 19.44
CA ALA A 892 34.71 41.46 18.70
C ALA A 892 33.94 42.71 19.14
N LEU A 893 32.60 42.65 19.23
CA LEU A 893 31.77 43.76 19.73
C LEU A 893 32.12 44.15 21.17
N ALA A 894 32.39 43.16 22.03
CA ALA A 894 32.82 43.40 23.42
C ALA A 894 34.22 44.04 23.51
N SER A 895 35.14 43.68 22.61
CA SER A 895 36.48 44.30 22.55
C SER A 895 36.44 45.73 22.01
N VAL A 896 35.58 46.03 21.02
CA VAL A 896 35.30 47.39 20.55
C VAL A 896 34.69 48.25 21.67
N GLN A 897 33.80 47.67 22.48
CA GLN A 897 33.28 48.33 23.68
C GLN A 897 34.36 48.59 24.74
N LYS A 898 35.29 47.65 24.98
CA LYS A 898 36.37 47.81 25.97
C LYS A 898 37.44 48.81 25.54
N ASN A 899 37.86 48.78 24.28
CA ASN A 899 38.98 49.60 23.79
C ASN A 899 38.62 51.10 23.68
N ASN A 900 37.34 51.44 23.52
CA ASN A 900 36.88 52.81 23.29
C ASN A 900 36.24 53.49 24.53
N GLN A 901 36.38 52.90 25.73
CA GLN A 901 35.84 53.47 26.98
C GLN A 901 36.51 54.77 27.45
N GLY A 902 37.50 55.30 26.73
CA GLY A 902 38.33 56.43 27.20
C GLY A 902 38.49 57.66 26.31
N SER A 903 37.97 57.72 25.07
CA SER A 903 38.40 58.80 24.13
C SER A 903 37.42 59.30 23.04
N MET A 904 36.10 59.10 23.15
CA MET A 904 35.14 59.65 22.15
C MET A 904 33.81 60.13 22.74
N THR A 905 33.15 61.08 22.07
CA THR A 905 31.80 61.58 22.42
C THR A 905 30.71 60.52 22.17
N GLN A 906 29.65 60.52 22.99
CA GLN A 906 28.60 59.49 22.99
C GLN A 906 27.91 59.27 21.61
N GLY A 907 27.79 60.34 20.80
CA GLY A 907 27.25 60.27 19.44
C GLY A 907 28.20 59.64 18.41
N GLN A 908 29.50 59.93 18.49
CA GLN A 908 30.50 59.31 17.60
C GLN A 908 30.74 57.84 17.95
N PHE A 909 30.70 57.49 19.23
CA PHE A 909 30.80 56.10 19.70
C PHE A 909 29.64 55.23 19.19
N MET A 910 28.41 55.75 19.24
CA MET A 910 27.24 55.03 18.69
C MET A 910 27.31 54.88 17.17
N GLN A 911 27.86 55.85 16.45
CA GLN A 911 28.02 55.76 14.99
C GLN A 911 29.10 54.74 14.58
N VAL A 912 30.21 54.66 15.32
CA VAL A 912 31.27 53.64 15.11
C VAL A 912 30.77 52.24 15.42
N LEU A 913 30.05 52.05 16.54
CA LEU A 913 29.43 50.76 16.86
C LEU A 913 28.40 50.31 15.82
N GLN A 914 27.58 51.25 15.32
CA GLN A 914 26.62 50.94 14.26
C GLN A 914 27.30 50.57 12.94
N THR A 915 28.36 51.28 12.55
CA THR A 915 29.08 51.01 11.29
C THR A 915 29.94 49.75 11.35
N GLU A 916 30.63 49.48 12.46
CA GLU A 916 31.36 48.22 12.65
C GLU A 916 30.42 47.04 12.86
N GLY A 917 29.36 47.20 13.64
CA GLY A 917 28.32 46.18 13.82
C GLY A 917 27.64 45.80 12.50
N ALA A 918 27.34 46.78 11.63
CA ALA A 918 26.79 46.51 10.30
C ALA A 918 27.77 45.78 9.38
N LYS A 919 29.08 46.12 9.41
CA LYS A 919 30.12 45.41 8.64
C LYS A 919 30.27 43.96 9.11
N LEU A 920 30.31 43.75 10.42
CA LEU A 920 30.43 42.43 11.02
C LEU A 920 29.20 41.55 10.73
N ASN A 921 27.98 42.10 10.82
CA ASN A 921 26.75 41.40 10.43
C ASN A 921 26.74 41.03 8.94
N LYS A 922 27.20 41.93 8.06
CA LYS A 922 27.30 41.65 6.62
C LYS A 922 28.29 40.51 6.32
N ASN A 923 29.39 40.42 7.07
CA ASN A 923 30.33 39.31 6.97
C ASN A 923 29.72 37.99 7.46
N LEU A 924 28.96 38.02 8.55
CA LEU A 924 28.23 36.86 9.06
C LEU A 924 27.19 36.37 8.04
N GLU A 925 26.42 37.27 7.42
CA GLU A 925 25.47 36.91 6.35
C GLU A 925 26.17 36.30 5.14
N ARG A 926 27.32 36.84 4.72
CA ARG A 926 28.10 36.26 3.62
C ARG A 926 28.57 34.85 3.98
N ARG A 927 29.06 34.64 5.21
CA ARG A 927 29.51 33.34 5.68
C ARG A 927 28.36 32.34 5.80
N GLN A 928 27.19 32.79 6.26
CA GLN A 928 25.96 32.00 6.26
C GLN A 928 25.59 31.52 4.84
N ARG A 929 25.69 32.40 3.83
CA ARG A 929 25.42 32.03 2.43
C ARG A 929 26.44 31.03 1.89
N GLU A 930 27.72 31.19 2.20
CA GLU A 930 28.78 30.24 1.81
C GLU A 930 28.52 28.85 2.42
N LEU A 931 28.23 28.80 3.73
CA LEU A 931 27.90 27.55 4.43
C LEU A 931 26.65 26.87 3.86
N ARG A 932 25.59 27.64 3.55
CA ARG A 932 24.39 27.09 2.88
C ARG A 932 24.71 26.51 1.50
N LYS A 933 25.62 27.13 0.75
CA LYS A 933 26.02 26.64 -0.57
C LYS A 933 26.81 25.33 -0.44
N GLU A 934 27.74 25.23 0.52
CA GLU A 934 28.46 23.99 0.82
C GLU A 934 27.51 22.88 1.31
N ALA A 935 26.53 23.23 2.15
CA ALA A 935 25.48 22.32 2.60
C ALA A 935 24.73 21.72 1.41
N ASN A 936 24.23 22.57 0.52
CA ASN A 936 23.48 22.12 -0.65
C ASN A 936 24.31 21.23 -1.59
N ILE A 937 25.61 21.49 -1.70
CA ILE A 937 26.52 20.63 -2.47
C ILE A 937 26.67 19.26 -1.79
N LYS A 938 26.89 19.23 -0.47
CA LYS A 938 26.98 17.99 0.30
C LYS A 938 25.69 17.18 0.25
N ILE A 939 24.54 17.83 0.45
CA ILE A 939 23.21 17.23 0.35
C ILE A 939 23.02 16.59 -1.04
N LYS A 940 23.27 17.35 -2.12
CA LYS A 940 23.19 16.81 -3.49
C LYS A 940 24.16 15.66 -3.76
N SER A 941 25.37 15.69 -3.18
CA SER A 941 26.32 14.59 -3.32
C SER A 941 25.88 13.33 -2.57
N ALA A 942 25.25 13.49 -1.40
CA ALA A 942 24.67 12.39 -0.64
C ALA A 942 23.46 11.79 -1.35
N GLU A 943 22.59 12.62 -1.94
CA GLU A 943 21.47 12.18 -2.79
C GLU A 943 21.95 11.41 -4.01
N ARG A 944 22.95 11.93 -4.73
CA ARG A 944 23.54 11.21 -5.89
C ARG A 944 24.13 9.87 -5.49
N ASN A 945 24.90 9.81 -4.40
CA ASN A 945 25.49 8.55 -3.94
C ASN A 945 24.41 7.55 -3.52
N ARG A 946 23.33 8.02 -2.88
CA ARG A 946 22.15 7.19 -2.60
C ARG A 946 21.56 6.62 -3.90
N ASP A 947 21.32 7.46 -4.90
CA ASP A 947 20.69 7.04 -6.16
C ASP A 947 21.62 6.09 -6.96
N GLU A 948 22.94 6.32 -6.93
CA GLU A 948 23.95 5.42 -7.51
C GLU A 948 23.96 4.05 -6.80
N LEU A 949 23.85 4.01 -5.48
CA LEU A 949 23.76 2.76 -4.71
C LEU A 949 22.49 1.97 -5.03
N ILE A 950 21.35 2.66 -5.20
CA ILE A 950 20.08 2.03 -5.59
C ILE A 950 20.23 1.42 -6.99
N LYS A 951 20.70 2.20 -7.96
CA LYS A 951 20.88 1.73 -9.34
C LYS A 951 21.89 0.58 -9.44
N ALA A 952 23.01 0.66 -8.73
CA ALA A 952 24.00 -0.42 -8.70
C ALA A 952 23.42 -1.73 -8.14
N LYS A 953 22.47 -1.62 -7.19
CA LYS A 953 21.78 -2.80 -6.64
C LYS A 953 20.78 -3.38 -7.63
N GLU A 954 20.00 -2.54 -8.33
CA GLU A 954 19.11 -2.95 -9.42
C GLU A 954 19.91 -3.68 -10.51
N GLU A 955 20.96 -3.05 -11.02
CA GLU A 955 21.85 -3.63 -12.05
C GLU A 955 22.47 -4.96 -11.59
N SER A 956 22.87 -5.07 -10.31
CA SER A 956 23.39 -6.32 -9.76
C SER A 956 22.35 -7.42 -9.72
N VAL A 957 21.09 -7.10 -9.38
CA VAL A 957 19.99 -8.08 -9.35
C VAL A 957 19.64 -8.49 -10.77
N GLN A 958 19.51 -7.54 -11.70
CA GLN A 958 19.28 -7.81 -13.12
C GLN A 958 20.37 -8.73 -13.69
N PHE A 959 21.63 -8.40 -13.44
CA PHE A 959 22.77 -9.20 -13.91
C PHE A 959 22.73 -10.61 -13.35
N LEU A 960 22.51 -10.77 -12.03
CA LEU A 960 22.43 -12.08 -11.40
C LEU A 960 21.28 -12.91 -11.98
N SER A 961 20.12 -12.30 -12.20
CA SER A 961 18.90 -12.95 -12.67
C SER A 961 19.01 -13.42 -14.13
N VAL A 962 19.76 -12.70 -14.96
CA VAL A 962 19.95 -13.07 -16.38
C VAL A 962 21.10 -14.06 -16.58
N VAL A 963 22.21 -13.87 -15.85
CA VAL A 963 23.46 -14.59 -16.12
C VAL A 963 23.61 -15.86 -15.29
N LEU A 964 23.07 -15.92 -14.07
CA LEU A 964 23.22 -17.08 -13.19
C LEU A 964 22.45 -18.32 -13.68
N PRO A 965 21.18 -18.23 -14.13
CA PRO A 965 20.40 -19.39 -14.56
C PRO A 965 21.01 -20.25 -15.70
N PRO A 966 21.61 -19.68 -16.76
CA PRO A 966 22.21 -20.48 -17.83
C PRO A 966 23.53 -21.17 -17.46
N ILE A 967 24.26 -20.72 -16.43
CA ILE A 967 25.60 -21.25 -16.09
C ILE A 967 25.59 -22.76 -15.83
N PRO A 968 24.71 -23.32 -14.96
CA PRO A 968 24.66 -24.77 -14.74
C PRO A 968 24.42 -25.57 -16.02
N LEU A 969 23.57 -25.07 -16.92
CA LEU A 969 23.29 -25.72 -18.20
C LEU A 969 24.47 -25.64 -19.17
N LEU A 970 25.20 -24.51 -19.20
CA LEU A 970 26.42 -24.38 -20.00
C LEU A 970 27.52 -25.33 -19.51
N ILE A 971 27.66 -25.53 -18.20
CA ILE A 971 28.59 -26.51 -17.63
C ILE A 971 28.21 -27.93 -18.09
N ILE A 972 26.92 -28.28 -18.01
CA ILE A 972 26.44 -29.59 -18.50
C ILE A 972 26.70 -29.73 -20.01
N ALA A 973 26.42 -28.69 -20.80
CA ALA A 973 26.68 -28.66 -22.24
C ALA A 973 28.15 -28.91 -22.57
N LEU A 974 29.06 -28.29 -21.81
CA LEU A 974 30.51 -28.47 -21.94
C LEU A 974 30.93 -29.89 -21.60
N ILE A 975 30.40 -30.47 -20.51
CA ILE A 975 30.67 -31.86 -20.13
C ILE A 975 30.21 -32.84 -21.22
N VAL A 976 29.00 -32.63 -21.77
CA VAL A 976 28.46 -33.44 -22.87
C VAL A 976 29.31 -33.30 -24.12
N PHE A 977 29.73 -32.08 -24.47
CA PHE A 977 30.62 -31.82 -25.59
C PHE A 977 31.96 -32.56 -25.45
N ILE A 978 32.59 -32.47 -24.28
CA ILE A 978 33.85 -33.15 -24.00
C ILE A 978 33.67 -34.67 -24.12
N LYS A 979 32.63 -35.24 -23.47
CA LYS A 979 32.33 -36.68 -23.55
C LYS A 979 32.13 -37.15 -24.99
N LYS A 980 31.34 -36.41 -25.77
CA LYS A 980 31.07 -36.73 -27.17
C LYS A 980 32.36 -36.70 -28.01
N LYS A 981 33.16 -35.64 -27.87
CA LYS A 981 34.44 -35.49 -28.58
C LYS A 981 35.44 -36.59 -28.22
N THR A 982 35.52 -36.97 -26.94
CA THR A 982 36.38 -38.09 -26.50
C THR A 982 35.92 -39.42 -27.09
N ALA A 983 34.60 -39.68 -27.15
CA ALA A 983 34.06 -40.90 -27.76
C ALA A 983 34.32 -40.94 -29.28
N GLU A 984 34.19 -39.82 -29.99
CA GLU A 984 34.54 -39.71 -31.41
C GLU A 984 36.03 -39.99 -31.66
N ILE A 985 36.92 -39.44 -30.83
CA ILE A 985 38.37 -39.69 -30.91
C ILE A 985 38.69 -41.17 -30.65
N GLN A 986 38.13 -41.77 -29.60
CA GLN A 986 38.34 -43.20 -29.28
C GLN A 986 37.79 -44.10 -30.39
N GLY A 987 36.62 -43.77 -30.96
CA GLY A 987 36.03 -44.49 -32.09
C GLY A 987 36.89 -44.41 -33.36
N ALA A 988 37.41 -43.22 -33.67
CA ALA A 988 38.31 -43.02 -34.81
C ALA A 988 39.66 -43.75 -34.65
N ILE A 989 40.18 -43.84 -33.42
CA ILE A 989 41.36 -44.65 -33.11
C ILE A 989 41.04 -46.14 -33.29
N ALA A 990 39.91 -46.62 -32.76
CA ALA A 990 39.49 -48.02 -32.89
C ALA A 990 39.22 -48.45 -34.34
N SER A 991 38.68 -47.57 -35.18
CA SER A 991 38.48 -47.85 -36.61
C SER A 991 39.79 -47.88 -37.39
N ARG A 992 40.76 -47.02 -37.05
CA ARG A 992 42.11 -47.02 -37.65
C ARG A 992 42.96 -48.21 -37.24
N VAL A 993 42.68 -48.84 -36.10
CA VAL A 993 43.36 -50.07 -35.64
C VAL A 993 42.75 -51.34 -36.28
N ARG A 994 41.53 -51.25 -36.85
CA ARG A 994 40.87 -52.36 -37.56
C ARG A 994 41.05 -52.33 -39.09
N SER A 995 41.45 -51.20 -39.65
CA SER A 995 41.91 -51.06 -41.04
C SER A 995 43.39 -51.35 -41.15
#